data_AF-G5JZZ3-F1
#
_entry.id   AF-G5JZZ3-F1
#
_cell.length_a   1.000
_cell.length_b   1.000
_cell.length_c   1.000
_cell.angle_alpha   90.00
_cell.angle_beta   90.00
_cell.angle_gamma   90.00
#
_symmetry.space_group_name_H-M   'P 1'
#
loop_
_entity.id
_entity.type
_entity.pdbx_description
1 polymer ?
#
loop_
_entity_poly.entity_id
_entity_poly.type
_entity_poly.pdbx_seq_one_letter_code
_entity_poly.pdbx_strand_id
1 'polypeptide(L)'
;MRLEAPIADLKGLGPKSAEKFQKLDIYQVKDLLLYYPFRYEDFKSKSVFELMDGEKAVITGTVVTPPNVQYYGFKRNRLSFKLKQGELVISVSFFNQPYLQDKLSLDSQVAVFGKWDQKKAALTGMKLLMTLEDELQPVYHLVQGISQSSLLKAIKSAFDSGALNSLPENLPDALLQKYRLMPRQEAVYAMHFPKDLKDYKLALRRIKFEELFYFQMRLQVLKVNRKKSDQGVLIAYDASQVEAKLQSLPFELTGAQKLSLQEILADMSSEGHMNRLLQGDVGSGKTVVAGMAMYAAYTAGYQSALMVPTEILAEQHYDSLHQLFPDLSIAILTSGMKTAAKRSALEAIASGSVDMIVGTHALIQGAVRYHKLGLVITDEQHRFGVKQRRVFREKGDNPDVLMMTATPIPRTLAITAYGEMDVSIINELPAGRKPIVTRWVKHSQFETVLTWLKKELQAGAQVYVISPLIEESEALDLKNAVALEEELTAYFKGQAKVALMHGKMKAEDKDAIMQAFKAKEIDLLVSTTVIEVGVNVPNATVMLIMDADRFGLSQLHQLRGRVGRGHKQSYAILVADPKTDSGKERMTIMTKTSDGFVLAEADLKMRGSGDILGTRQSGLPEFKTADIVEDYPILEEARRVASYIVSDPDWAQDSEWQRIVNHLELTEGFD
;
A
#
# COMPACT_ATOMS: atom_id res chain seq x y z
N MET A 1 -27.22 14.46 28.14
CA MET A 1 -26.11 13.92 28.96
C MET A 1 -24.80 14.50 28.43
N ARG A 2 -23.73 14.60 29.24
CA ARG A 2 -22.42 15.06 28.73
C ARG A 2 -21.75 13.96 27.90
N LEU A 3 -20.94 14.33 26.91
CA LEU A 3 -20.25 13.39 26.02
C LEU A 3 -19.19 12.56 26.77
N GLU A 4 -18.54 13.19 27.75
CA GLU A 4 -17.44 12.62 28.54
C GLU A 4 -17.95 11.78 29.73
N ALA A 5 -19.27 11.70 29.90
CA ALA A 5 -19.86 10.90 30.97
C ALA A 5 -19.52 9.41 30.77
N PRO A 6 -19.21 8.66 31.84
CA PRO A 6 -19.00 7.22 31.74
C PRO A 6 -20.24 6.51 31.18
N ILE A 7 -20.04 5.47 30.38
CA ILE A 7 -21.15 4.66 29.84
C ILE A 7 -21.97 3.96 30.94
N ALA A 8 -21.43 3.83 32.15
CA ALA A 8 -22.13 3.27 33.32
C ALA A 8 -23.29 4.15 33.82
N ASP A 9 -23.34 5.42 33.41
CA ASP A 9 -24.39 6.36 33.77
C ASP A 9 -25.57 6.28 32.78
N LEU A 10 -25.44 5.54 31.69
CA LEU A 10 -26.50 5.36 30.69
C LEU A 10 -27.59 4.43 31.20
N LYS A 11 -28.84 4.78 30.89
CA LYS A 11 -30.01 3.97 31.26
C LYS A 11 -29.89 2.58 30.62
N GLY A 12 -29.88 1.55 31.46
CA GLY A 12 -29.76 0.14 31.05
C GLY A 12 -28.33 -0.40 30.99
N LEU A 13 -27.31 0.41 31.28
CA LEU A 13 -25.90 0.02 31.37
C LEU A 13 -25.40 0.25 32.79
N GLY A 14 -25.45 -0.79 33.64
CA GLY A 14 -24.83 -0.72 34.97
C GLY A 14 -23.31 -0.90 34.93
N PRO A 15 -22.61 -0.69 36.07
CA PRO A 15 -21.14 -0.77 36.16
C PRO A 15 -20.55 -2.08 35.62
N LYS A 16 -21.16 -3.23 35.96
CA LYS A 16 -20.73 -4.55 35.49
C LYS A 16 -20.90 -4.76 33.97
N SER A 17 -21.87 -4.08 33.36
CA SER A 17 -22.05 -4.13 31.91
C SER A 17 -21.02 -3.24 31.23
N ALA A 18 -20.74 -2.06 31.79
CA ALA A 18 -19.75 -1.11 31.29
C ALA A 18 -18.33 -1.71 31.23
N GLU A 19 -17.91 -2.47 32.24
CA GLU A 19 -16.60 -3.17 32.25
C GLU A 19 -16.36 -4.04 31.01
N LYS A 20 -17.42 -4.62 30.42
CA LYS A 20 -17.27 -5.45 29.22
C LYS A 20 -16.92 -4.60 28.00
N PHE A 21 -17.49 -3.40 27.88
CA PHE A 21 -17.27 -2.48 26.77
C PHE A 21 -15.88 -1.83 26.79
N GLN A 22 -15.19 -1.82 27.94
CA GLN A 22 -13.78 -1.40 28.00
C GLN A 22 -12.86 -2.29 27.15
N LYS A 23 -13.24 -3.55 26.89
CA LYS A 23 -12.50 -4.42 25.96
C LYS A 23 -12.63 -4.02 24.48
N LEU A 24 -13.55 -3.10 24.18
CA LEU A 24 -13.73 -2.46 22.88
C LEU A 24 -13.18 -1.03 22.88
N ASP A 25 -12.42 -0.64 23.91
CA ASP A 25 -11.94 0.72 24.14
C ASP A 25 -13.07 1.77 24.22
N ILE A 26 -14.24 1.36 24.71
CA ILE A 26 -15.41 2.22 24.90
C ILE A 26 -15.56 2.53 26.39
N TYR A 27 -15.34 3.79 26.77
CA TYR A 27 -15.36 4.26 28.16
C TYR A 27 -16.45 5.31 28.42
N GLN A 28 -16.68 6.20 27.45
CA GLN A 28 -17.56 7.35 27.55
C GLN A 28 -18.73 7.30 26.57
N VAL A 29 -19.74 8.14 26.77
CA VAL A 29 -20.90 8.24 25.85
C VAL A 29 -20.47 8.61 24.43
N LYS A 30 -19.46 9.49 24.28
CA LYS A 30 -18.85 9.85 22.99
C LYS A 30 -18.35 8.63 22.23
N ASP A 31 -17.71 7.68 22.91
CA ASP A 31 -17.14 6.49 22.29
C ASP A 31 -18.23 5.63 21.64
N LEU A 32 -19.38 5.47 22.32
CA LEU A 32 -20.53 4.76 21.76
C LEU A 32 -21.11 5.44 20.52
N LEU A 33 -21.18 6.77 20.51
CA LEU A 33 -21.68 7.54 19.36
C LEU A 33 -20.74 7.50 18.15
N LEU A 34 -19.45 7.29 18.38
CA LEU A 34 -18.42 7.25 17.33
C LEU A 34 -17.93 5.82 17.03
N TYR A 35 -18.62 4.80 17.54
CA TYR A 35 -18.31 3.38 17.32
C TYR A 35 -19.12 2.83 16.13
N TYR A 36 -18.65 3.11 14.92
CA TYR A 36 -19.39 2.84 13.70
C TYR A 36 -19.47 1.34 13.34
N PRO A 37 -20.53 0.91 12.62
CA PRO A 37 -20.60 -0.43 12.06
C PRO A 37 -19.66 -0.58 10.86
N PHE A 38 -19.16 -1.80 10.63
CA PHE A 38 -18.27 -2.11 9.50
C PHE A 38 -19.01 -2.66 8.27
N ARG A 39 -20.25 -3.11 8.45
CA ARG A 39 -21.14 -3.52 7.36
C ARG A 39 -22.60 -3.39 7.77
N TYR A 40 -23.50 -3.44 6.79
CA TYR A 40 -24.93 -3.50 7.00
C TYR A 40 -25.46 -4.78 6.39
N GLU A 41 -26.36 -5.44 7.10
CA GLU A 41 -27.13 -6.55 6.54
C GLU A 41 -28.39 -5.96 5.90
N ASP A 42 -28.51 -6.14 4.58
CA ASP A 42 -29.68 -5.75 3.80
C ASP A 42 -30.76 -6.83 3.96
N PHE A 43 -31.81 -6.45 4.65
CA PHE A 43 -32.97 -7.27 4.96
C PHE A 43 -34.19 -6.88 4.10
N LYS A 44 -33.97 -6.32 2.90
CA LYS A 44 -35.04 -6.08 1.94
C LYS A 44 -35.87 -7.33 1.71
N SER A 45 -37.18 -7.15 1.78
CA SER A 45 -38.14 -8.22 1.51
C SER A 45 -38.05 -8.61 0.04
N LYS A 46 -37.85 -9.90 -0.22
CA LYS A 46 -37.94 -10.47 -1.57
C LYS A 46 -39.30 -11.15 -1.77
N SER A 47 -39.73 -11.18 -3.02
CA SER A 47 -40.83 -12.03 -3.44
C SER A 47 -40.39 -13.48 -3.41
N VAL A 48 -41.24 -14.40 -2.93
CA VAL A 48 -40.98 -15.84 -2.96
C VAL A 48 -40.66 -16.35 -4.38
N PHE A 49 -41.16 -15.69 -5.42
CA PHE A 49 -40.92 -16.04 -6.82
C PHE A 49 -39.49 -15.74 -7.31
N GLU A 50 -38.76 -14.87 -6.61
CA GLU A 50 -37.41 -14.46 -6.97
C GLU A 50 -36.32 -15.27 -6.25
N LEU A 51 -36.72 -16.19 -5.36
CA LEU A 51 -35.82 -16.93 -4.48
C LEU A 51 -35.34 -18.25 -5.11
N MET A 52 -34.04 -18.49 -5.04
CA MET A 52 -33.45 -19.78 -5.37
C MET A 52 -33.49 -20.75 -4.18
N ASP A 53 -33.52 -22.06 -4.45
CA ASP A 53 -33.48 -23.08 -3.39
C ASP A 53 -32.25 -22.92 -2.50
N GLY A 54 -32.46 -22.84 -1.19
CA GLY A 54 -31.40 -22.66 -0.20
C GLY A 54 -30.93 -21.21 0.01
N GLU A 55 -31.48 -20.23 -0.71
CA GLU A 55 -31.20 -18.80 -0.51
C GLU A 55 -31.67 -18.33 0.87
N LYS A 56 -30.90 -17.44 1.50
CA LYS A 56 -31.32 -16.75 2.73
C LYS A 56 -31.91 -15.39 2.36
N ALA A 57 -33.17 -15.16 2.72
CA ALA A 57 -33.87 -13.93 2.38
C ALA A 57 -34.89 -13.54 3.45
N VAL A 58 -35.34 -12.29 3.38
CA VAL A 58 -36.47 -11.80 4.16
C VAL A 58 -37.75 -11.97 3.35
N ILE A 59 -38.73 -12.61 3.95
CA ILE A 59 -40.08 -12.71 3.39
C ILE A 59 -41.05 -11.99 4.33
N THR A 60 -41.80 -11.05 3.77
CA THR A 60 -42.88 -10.31 4.45
C THR A 60 -44.22 -10.95 4.14
N GLY A 61 -45.12 -10.98 5.12
CA GLY A 61 -46.49 -11.43 4.88
C GLY A 61 -47.36 -11.42 6.14
N THR A 62 -48.59 -11.87 5.98
CA THR A 62 -49.58 -11.94 7.07
C THR A 62 -49.59 -13.33 7.69
N VAL A 63 -49.54 -13.43 9.02
CA VAL A 63 -49.65 -14.70 9.73
C VAL A 63 -51.08 -15.25 9.61
N VAL A 64 -51.26 -16.37 8.90
CA VAL A 64 -52.60 -16.94 8.62
C VAL A 64 -52.94 -18.18 9.44
N THR A 65 -52.00 -18.67 10.25
CA THR A 65 -52.28 -19.75 11.22
C THR A 65 -51.67 -19.39 12.57
N PRO A 66 -52.32 -19.77 13.69
CA PRO A 66 -51.74 -19.53 15.00
C PRO A 66 -50.39 -20.24 15.16
N PRO A 67 -49.42 -19.61 15.83
CA PRO A 67 -48.10 -20.20 16.08
C PRO A 67 -48.23 -21.45 16.97
N ASN A 68 -47.71 -22.58 16.48
CA ASN A 68 -47.73 -23.86 17.19
C ASN A 68 -46.31 -24.28 17.57
N VAL A 69 -46.07 -24.58 18.85
CA VAL A 69 -44.79 -25.06 19.36
C VAL A 69 -44.88 -26.56 19.64
N GLN A 70 -44.07 -27.35 18.92
CA GLN A 70 -43.95 -28.79 19.15
C GLN A 70 -42.61 -29.11 19.82
N TYR A 71 -42.63 -29.93 20.86
CA TYR A 71 -41.44 -30.37 21.60
C TYR A 71 -41.06 -31.80 21.20
N TYR A 72 -39.79 -32.03 20.85
CA TYR A 72 -39.28 -33.32 20.37
C TYR A 72 -38.18 -33.91 21.28
N GLY A 73 -38.13 -33.47 22.54
CA GLY A 73 -37.15 -33.89 23.54
C GLY A 73 -36.57 -32.73 24.36
N PHE A 74 -35.60 -33.02 25.24
CA PHE A 74 -34.98 -32.00 26.10
C PHE A 74 -34.28 -30.91 25.27
N LYS A 75 -34.70 -29.66 25.44
CA LYS A 75 -34.23 -28.46 24.72
C LYS A 75 -34.44 -28.46 23.19
N ARG A 76 -35.20 -29.41 22.64
CA ARG A 76 -35.53 -29.46 21.20
C ARG A 76 -37.00 -29.11 20.97
N ASN A 77 -37.27 -27.96 20.37
CA ASN A 77 -38.61 -27.56 19.97
C ASN A 77 -38.63 -26.99 18.56
N ARG A 78 -39.81 -26.98 17.94
CA ARG A 78 -40.06 -26.33 16.65
C ARG A 78 -41.32 -25.49 16.78
N LEU A 79 -41.16 -24.19 16.58
CA LEU A 79 -42.28 -23.28 16.36
C LEU A 79 -42.62 -23.27 14.88
N SER A 80 -43.89 -23.46 14.51
CA SER A 80 -44.35 -23.38 13.13
C SER A 80 -45.63 -22.56 12.99
N PHE A 81 -45.72 -21.85 11.87
CA PHE A 81 -46.91 -21.10 11.44
C PHE A 81 -46.87 -20.94 9.91
N LYS A 82 -47.96 -20.46 9.32
CA LYS A 82 -48.06 -20.14 7.90
C LYS A 82 -48.12 -18.64 7.70
N LEU A 83 -47.41 -18.17 6.68
CA LEU A 83 -47.33 -16.77 6.28
C LEU A 83 -47.93 -16.63 4.88
N LYS A 84 -48.77 -15.62 4.66
CA LYS A 84 -49.35 -15.30 3.36
C LYS A 84 -48.66 -14.07 2.75
N GLN A 85 -48.04 -14.24 1.58
CA GLN A 85 -47.45 -13.15 0.79
C GLN A 85 -48.17 -13.11 -0.58
N GLY A 86 -48.98 -12.08 -0.81
CA GLY A 86 -49.88 -12.03 -1.96
C GLY A 86 -50.90 -13.18 -1.93
N GLU A 87 -50.91 -14.01 -2.96
CA GLU A 87 -51.78 -15.20 -3.05
C GLU A 87 -51.14 -16.49 -2.50
N LEU A 88 -49.85 -16.47 -2.20
CA LEU A 88 -49.12 -17.66 -1.74
C LEU A 88 -49.15 -17.80 -0.22
N VAL A 89 -49.31 -19.04 0.24
CA VAL A 89 -49.19 -19.41 1.66
C VAL A 89 -47.96 -20.30 1.84
N ILE A 90 -46.99 -19.81 2.59
CA ILE A 90 -45.73 -20.51 2.87
C ILE A 90 -45.68 -21.00 4.32
N SER A 91 -45.04 -22.14 4.54
CA SER A 91 -44.85 -22.67 5.90
C SER A 91 -43.55 -22.14 6.51
N VAL A 92 -43.64 -21.46 7.65
CA VAL A 92 -42.47 -20.94 8.39
C VAL A 92 -42.21 -21.81 9.61
N SER A 93 -40.95 -22.14 9.86
CA SER A 93 -40.59 -22.81 11.11
C SER A 93 -39.27 -22.34 11.73
N PHE A 94 -39.26 -22.17 13.04
CA PHE A 94 -38.09 -21.85 13.86
C PHE A 94 -37.74 -23.04 14.76
N PHE A 95 -36.46 -23.38 14.84
CA PHE A 95 -35.98 -24.46 15.71
C PHE A 95 -35.40 -23.88 17.01
N ASN A 96 -35.78 -24.44 18.15
CA ASN A 96 -35.31 -24.09 19.50
C ASN A 96 -35.60 -22.64 19.92
N GLN A 97 -36.64 -22.01 19.36
CA GLN A 97 -37.03 -20.63 19.65
C GLN A 97 -38.53 -20.52 20.03
N PRO A 98 -38.96 -21.12 21.16
CA PRO A 98 -40.37 -21.14 21.55
C PRO A 98 -40.86 -19.75 21.99
N TYR A 99 -39.96 -18.89 22.48
CA TYR A 99 -40.23 -17.52 22.93
C TYR A 99 -40.77 -16.58 21.84
N LEU A 100 -40.70 -16.98 20.55
CA LEU A 100 -41.28 -16.23 19.45
C LEU A 100 -42.79 -16.43 19.34
N GLN A 101 -43.37 -17.44 20.00
CA GLN A 101 -44.82 -17.68 20.01
C GLN A 101 -45.57 -16.46 20.53
N ASP A 102 -45.11 -15.86 21.64
CA ASP A 102 -45.74 -14.70 22.27
C ASP A 102 -45.64 -13.41 21.42
N LYS A 103 -44.78 -13.42 20.38
CA LYS A 103 -44.56 -12.28 19.49
C LYS A 103 -45.34 -12.38 18.19
N LEU A 104 -46.00 -13.51 17.93
CA LEU A 104 -46.72 -13.78 16.70
C LEU A 104 -48.22 -13.81 17.00
N SER A 105 -48.96 -12.89 16.40
CA SER A 105 -50.43 -12.87 16.48
C SER A 105 -51.03 -13.24 15.13
N LEU A 106 -52.21 -13.88 15.15
CA LEU A 106 -52.98 -14.12 13.93
C LEU A 106 -53.27 -12.78 13.24
N ASP A 107 -53.23 -12.76 11.91
CA ASP A 107 -53.48 -11.60 11.06
C ASP A 107 -52.45 -10.45 11.20
N SER A 108 -51.37 -10.65 11.95
CA SER A 108 -50.26 -9.69 12.01
C SER A 108 -49.38 -9.75 10.76
N GLN A 109 -48.94 -8.59 10.29
CA GLN A 109 -47.87 -8.44 9.30
C GLN A 109 -46.52 -8.66 9.99
N VAL A 110 -45.74 -9.60 9.47
CA VAL A 110 -44.41 -9.92 10.00
C VAL A 110 -43.40 -10.13 8.87
N ALA A 111 -42.14 -9.84 9.16
CA ALA A 111 -41.01 -10.13 8.28
C ALA A 111 -40.18 -11.26 8.90
N VAL A 112 -39.85 -12.28 8.11
CA VAL A 112 -39.06 -13.42 8.57
C VAL A 112 -37.81 -13.54 7.71
N PHE A 113 -36.65 -13.44 8.35
CA PHE A 113 -35.38 -13.80 7.73
C PHE A 113 -35.11 -15.28 7.93
N GLY A 114 -34.89 -16.01 6.83
CA GLY A 114 -34.69 -17.45 6.90
C GLY A 114 -34.14 -18.04 5.62
N LYS A 115 -33.85 -19.34 5.66
CA LYS A 115 -33.43 -20.12 4.48
C LYS A 115 -34.66 -20.68 3.77
N TRP A 116 -34.79 -20.37 2.48
CA TRP A 116 -35.85 -20.87 1.61
C TRP A 116 -35.60 -22.32 1.20
N ASP A 117 -36.64 -23.16 1.28
CA ASP A 117 -36.68 -24.53 0.76
C ASP A 117 -37.75 -24.59 -0.33
N GLN A 118 -37.31 -24.59 -1.59
CA GLN A 118 -38.20 -24.50 -2.75
C GLN A 118 -39.07 -25.74 -2.88
N LYS A 119 -38.54 -26.93 -2.53
CA LYS A 119 -39.26 -28.20 -2.66
C LYS A 119 -40.44 -28.31 -1.69
N LYS A 120 -40.33 -27.65 -0.52
CA LYS A 120 -41.36 -27.69 0.53
C LYS A 120 -42.20 -26.42 0.60
N ALA A 121 -41.94 -25.42 -0.26
CA ALA A 121 -42.50 -24.08 -0.15
C ALA A 121 -42.45 -23.56 1.30
N ALA A 122 -41.28 -23.74 1.93
CA ALA A 122 -41.12 -23.53 3.36
C ALA A 122 -39.90 -22.64 3.65
N LEU A 123 -40.05 -21.81 4.67
CA LEU A 123 -39.00 -20.95 5.19
C LEU A 123 -38.53 -21.47 6.54
N THR A 124 -37.25 -21.84 6.63
CA THR A 124 -36.63 -22.10 7.93
C THR A 124 -36.20 -20.76 8.53
N GLY A 125 -37.01 -20.25 9.45
CA GLY A 125 -36.84 -18.97 10.12
C GLY A 125 -35.58 -18.97 10.99
N MET A 126 -34.73 -17.98 10.77
CA MET A 126 -33.54 -17.69 11.58
C MET A 126 -33.82 -16.52 12.52
N LYS A 127 -34.51 -15.48 12.03
CA LYS A 127 -34.84 -14.26 12.79
C LYS A 127 -36.21 -13.72 12.39
N LEU A 128 -36.96 -13.23 13.39
CA LEU A 128 -38.23 -12.50 13.20
C LEU A 128 -37.94 -10.99 13.26
N LEU A 129 -38.34 -10.25 12.23
CA LEU A 129 -38.23 -8.80 12.10
C LEU A 129 -39.64 -8.22 12.27
N MET A 130 -39.78 -7.26 13.19
CA MET A 130 -41.11 -6.77 13.63
C MET A 130 -41.51 -5.47 12.94
N THR A 131 -40.56 -4.75 12.32
CA THR A 131 -40.77 -3.43 11.71
C THR A 131 -40.05 -3.31 10.36
N LEU A 132 -40.62 -2.55 9.42
CA LEU A 132 -39.99 -2.22 8.12
C LEU A 132 -38.71 -1.38 8.27
N GLU A 133 -38.52 -0.72 9.42
CA GLU A 133 -37.28 -0.01 9.76
C GLU A 133 -36.05 -0.94 9.95
N ASP A 134 -36.24 -2.26 9.92
CA ASP A 134 -35.17 -3.26 10.02
C ASP A 134 -34.49 -3.57 8.67
N GLU A 135 -34.77 -2.83 7.59
CA GLU A 135 -34.24 -3.11 6.24
C GLU A 135 -32.72 -3.01 6.13
N LEU A 136 -32.05 -2.18 6.95
CA LEU A 136 -30.59 -2.07 7.00
C LEU A 136 -30.12 -2.16 8.45
N GLN A 137 -29.68 -3.35 8.88
CA GLN A 137 -29.17 -3.51 10.25
C GLN A 137 -27.66 -3.32 10.31
N PRO A 138 -27.16 -2.41 11.16
CA PRO A 138 -25.73 -2.20 11.35
C PRO A 138 -25.09 -3.40 12.05
N VAL A 139 -23.92 -3.81 11.56
CA VAL A 139 -23.11 -4.87 12.16
C VAL A 139 -21.80 -4.27 12.65
N TYR A 140 -21.54 -4.42 13.95
CA TYR A 140 -20.38 -3.86 14.63
C TYR A 140 -19.32 -4.91 14.93
N HIS A 141 -18.07 -4.50 15.10
CA HIS A 141 -17.04 -5.40 15.64
C HIS A 141 -17.39 -5.78 17.08
N LEU A 142 -17.21 -7.05 17.43
CA LEU A 142 -17.54 -7.59 18.75
C LEU A 142 -16.31 -8.27 19.36
N VAL A 143 -16.24 -8.23 20.68
CA VAL A 143 -15.30 -9.02 21.49
C VAL A 143 -16.08 -10.07 22.27
N GLN A 144 -15.41 -11.16 22.63
CA GLN A 144 -15.99 -12.26 23.40
C GLN A 144 -16.69 -11.74 24.67
N GLY A 145 -18.00 -12.00 24.76
CA GLY A 145 -18.84 -11.60 25.91
C GLY A 145 -19.80 -10.43 25.65
N ILE A 146 -19.75 -9.80 24.46
CA ILE A 146 -20.72 -8.78 24.03
C ILE A 146 -21.50 -9.29 22.81
N SER A 147 -22.83 -9.17 22.83
CA SER A 147 -23.68 -9.47 21.67
C SER A 147 -23.98 -8.22 20.85
N GLN A 148 -24.24 -8.37 19.54
CA GLN A 148 -24.74 -7.28 18.67
C GLN A 148 -25.93 -6.56 19.30
N SER A 149 -26.88 -7.33 19.86
CA SER A 149 -28.08 -6.78 20.48
C SER A 149 -27.82 -5.95 21.73
N SER A 150 -26.80 -6.29 22.52
CA SER A 150 -26.43 -5.54 23.72
C SER A 150 -25.76 -4.22 23.34
N LEU A 151 -24.86 -4.25 22.36
CA LEU A 151 -24.18 -3.06 21.85
C LEU A 151 -25.16 -2.11 21.17
N LEU A 152 -26.07 -2.62 20.32
CA LEU A 152 -27.09 -1.78 19.68
C LEU A 152 -27.98 -1.06 20.71
N LYS A 153 -28.36 -1.73 21.81
CA LYS A 153 -29.11 -1.11 22.91
C LYS A 153 -28.31 -0.02 23.62
N ALA A 154 -27.01 -0.25 23.83
CA ALA A 154 -26.11 0.75 24.43
C ALA A 154 -26.03 2.00 23.56
N ILE A 155 -25.83 1.83 22.25
CA ILE A 155 -25.79 2.90 21.26
C ILE A 155 -27.12 3.67 21.25
N LYS A 156 -28.27 2.97 21.18
CA LYS A 156 -29.59 3.63 21.24
C LYS A 156 -29.77 4.46 22.53
N SER A 157 -29.36 3.92 23.68
CA SER A 157 -29.41 4.65 24.96
C SER A 157 -28.55 5.92 24.94
N ALA A 158 -27.38 5.89 24.28
CA ALA A 158 -26.55 7.06 24.09
C ALA A 158 -27.24 8.15 23.25
N PHE A 159 -27.90 7.77 22.14
CA PHE A 159 -28.70 8.70 21.33
C PHE A 159 -29.91 9.26 22.10
N ASP A 160 -30.67 8.40 22.78
CA ASP A 160 -31.86 8.77 23.56
C ASP A 160 -31.53 9.73 24.73
N SER A 161 -30.29 9.70 25.22
CA SER A 161 -29.82 10.61 26.28
C SER A 161 -29.67 12.07 25.84
N GLY A 162 -29.84 12.36 24.54
CA GLY A 162 -29.65 13.68 23.93
C GLY A 162 -28.17 14.10 23.80
N ALA A 163 -27.22 13.19 24.07
CA ALA A 163 -25.78 13.48 23.99
C ALA A 163 -25.33 13.92 22.59
N LEU A 164 -26.00 13.45 21.53
CA LEU A 164 -25.71 13.84 20.15
C LEU A 164 -25.76 15.36 19.93
N ASN A 165 -26.70 16.06 20.58
CA ASN A 165 -26.87 17.51 20.44
C ASN A 165 -25.67 18.31 20.99
N SER A 166 -24.89 17.69 21.88
CA SER A 166 -23.67 18.27 22.44
C SER A 166 -22.43 17.97 21.60
N LEU A 167 -22.54 17.16 20.53
CA LEU A 167 -21.42 16.84 19.64
C LEU A 167 -21.09 18.05 18.76
N PRO A 168 -19.94 18.72 18.96
CA PRO A 168 -19.59 19.90 18.19
C PRO A 168 -19.21 19.53 16.76
N GLU A 169 -19.49 20.42 15.83
CA GLU A 169 -18.94 20.33 14.48
C GLU A 169 -17.41 20.53 14.55
N ASN A 170 -16.69 19.72 13.80
CA ASN A 170 -15.23 19.75 13.77
C ASN A 170 -14.67 20.13 12.40
N LEU A 171 -15.46 20.11 11.33
CA LEU A 171 -15.03 20.68 10.07
C LEU A 171 -15.40 22.18 9.98
N PRO A 172 -14.52 23.03 9.45
CA PRO A 172 -14.86 24.41 9.11
C PRO A 172 -16.02 24.49 8.11
N ASP A 173 -16.82 25.55 8.21
CA ASP A 173 -17.98 25.77 7.32
C ASP A 173 -17.58 25.86 5.85
N ALA A 174 -16.39 26.42 5.57
CA ALA A 174 -15.81 26.46 4.22
C ALA A 174 -15.65 25.07 3.60
N LEU A 175 -15.18 24.07 4.38
CA LEU A 175 -15.03 22.70 3.88
C LEU A 175 -16.39 22.00 3.73
N LEU A 176 -17.30 22.21 4.68
CA LEU A 176 -18.65 21.67 4.60
C LEU A 176 -19.38 22.14 3.34
N GLN A 177 -19.32 23.44 3.03
CA GLN A 177 -19.96 24.02 1.85
C GLN A 177 -19.28 23.58 0.55
N LYS A 178 -17.93 23.64 0.49
CA LYS A 178 -17.16 23.28 -0.70
C LYS A 178 -17.41 21.84 -1.15
N TYR A 179 -17.41 20.89 -0.20
CA TYR A 179 -17.57 19.47 -0.51
C TYR A 179 -19.00 18.95 -0.37
N ARG A 180 -19.94 19.81 0.06
CA ARG A 180 -21.35 19.50 0.35
C ARG A 180 -21.46 18.33 1.32
N LEU A 181 -20.75 18.46 2.44
CA LEU A 181 -20.69 17.42 3.48
C LEU A 181 -21.89 17.54 4.42
N MET A 182 -22.41 16.38 4.83
CA MET A 182 -23.47 16.30 5.83
C MET A 182 -22.97 16.83 7.20
N PRO A 183 -23.77 17.59 7.95
CA PRO A 183 -23.41 18.03 9.29
C PRO A 183 -23.03 16.84 10.19
N ARG A 184 -22.06 17.02 11.09
CA ARG A 184 -21.50 15.92 11.90
C ARG A 184 -22.56 15.13 12.68
N GLN A 185 -23.49 15.82 13.32
CA GLN A 185 -24.53 15.17 14.13
C GLN A 185 -25.44 14.28 13.28
N GLU A 186 -25.85 14.77 12.11
CA GLU A 186 -26.66 14.01 11.15
C GLU A 186 -25.89 12.80 10.60
N ALA A 187 -24.62 12.99 10.23
CA ALA A 187 -23.77 11.92 9.72
C ALA A 187 -23.53 10.82 10.75
N VAL A 188 -23.27 11.19 12.00
CA VAL A 188 -23.13 10.22 13.10
C VAL A 188 -24.40 9.42 13.27
N TYR A 189 -25.58 10.06 13.31
CA TYR A 189 -26.84 9.35 13.42
C TYR A 189 -27.08 8.40 12.24
N ALA A 190 -26.90 8.88 11.01
CA ALA A 190 -27.11 8.11 9.78
C ALA A 190 -26.12 6.95 9.60
N MET A 191 -24.93 7.01 10.20
CA MET A 191 -24.03 5.85 10.28
C MET A 191 -24.59 4.74 11.19
N HIS A 192 -25.42 5.02 12.18
CA HIS A 192 -26.00 3.96 13.01
C HIS A 192 -27.38 3.54 12.51
N PHE A 193 -28.19 4.51 12.10
CA PHE A 193 -29.60 4.34 11.75
C PHE A 193 -29.92 5.08 10.45
N PRO A 194 -29.39 4.63 9.30
CA PRO A 194 -29.64 5.28 8.02
C PRO A 194 -31.10 5.12 7.61
N LYS A 195 -31.69 6.18 7.04
CA LYS A 195 -33.06 6.11 6.49
C LYS A 195 -33.12 5.27 5.23
N ASP A 196 -32.09 5.39 4.40
CA ASP A 196 -31.92 4.65 3.15
C ASP A 196 -30.43 4.52 2.79
N LEU A 197 -30.13 3.80 1.72
CA LEU A 197 -28.76 3.61 1.25
C LEU A 197 -28.08 4.92 0.82
N LYS A 198 -28.84 5.93 0.38
CA LYS A 198 -28.30 7.22 -0.06
C LYS A 198 -27.86 8.04 1.15
N ASP A 199 -28.67 8.07 2.21
CA ASP A 199 -28.41 8.68 3.50
C ASP A 199 -27.12 8.11 4.12
N TYR A 200 -27.01 6.77 4.16
CA TYR A 200 -25.79 6.08 4.58
C TYR A 200 -24.56 6.50 3.75
N LYS A 201 -24.65 6.53 2.42
CA LYS A 201 -23.52 6.89 1.55
C LYS A 201 -23.04 8.33 1.79
N LEU A 202 -23.95 9.27 2.05
CA LEU A 202 -23.61 10.65 2.37
C LEU A 202 -22.92 10.75 3.74
N ALA A 203 -23.43 10.04 4.74
CA ALA A 203 -22.84 9.96 6.06
C ALA A 203 -21.43 9.35 6.01
N LEU A 204 -21.29 8.19 5.35
CA LEU A 204 -20.03 7.48 5.16
C LEU A 204 -18.99 8.37 4.47
N ARG A 205 -19.36 9.03 3.36
CA ARG A 205 -18.45 9.95 2.64
C ARG A 205 -17.94 11.04 3.57
N ARG A 206 -18.79 11.59 4.43
CA ARG A 206 -18.41 12.65 5.35
C ARG A 206 -17.54 12.15 6.51
N ILE A 207 -17.84 11.00 7.12
CA ILE A 207 -16.97 10.42 8.15
C ILE A 207 -15.59 10.06 7.57
N LYS A 208 -15.54 9.43 6.40
CA LYS A 208 -14.29 9.13 5.70
C LYS A 208 -13.47 10.39 5.42
N PHE A 209 -14.11 11.47 4.95
CA PHE A 209 -13.42 12.74 4.75
C PHE A 209 -12.92 13.34 6.07
N GLU A 210 -13.73 13.38 7.15
CA GLU A 210 -13.27 13.85 8.48
C GLU A 210 -12.01 13.10 8.91
N GLU A 211 -12.09 11.77 8.90
CA GLU A 211 -11.05 10.89 9.39
C GLU A 211 -9.73 11.06 8.61
N LEU A 212 -9.79 11.03 7.28
CA LEU A 212 -8.62 11.22 6.43
C LEU A 212 -8.08 12.66 6.48
N PHE A 213 -8.95 13.66 6.60
CA PHE A 213 -8.55 15.07 6.72
C PHE A 213 -7.77 15.34 7.99
N TYR A 214 -8.26 14.91 9.15
CA TYR A 214 -7.55 15.10 10.42
C TYR A 214 -6.22 14.36 10.46
N PHE A 215 -6.16 13.17 9.87
CA PHE A 215 -4.90 12.46 9.68
C PHE A 215 -3.90 13.27 8.84
N GLN A 216 -4.33 13.79 7.68
CA GLN A 216 -3.47 14.62 6.83
C GLN A 216 -3.06 15.93 7.51
N MET A 217 -3.97 16.60 8.23
CA MET A 217 -3.63 17.80 9.00
C MET A 217 -2.53 17.54 10.02
N ARG A 218 -2.60 16.44 10.78
CA ARG A 218 -1.56 16.06 11.74
C ARG A 218 -0.20 15.88 11.07
N LEU A 219 -0.15 15.15 9.95
CA LEU A 219 1.10 14.94 9.20
C LEU A 219 1.68 16.26 8.69
N GLN A 220 0.84 17.14 8.13
CA GLN A 220 1.30 18.42 7.60
C GLN A 220 1.81 19.37 8.70
N VAL A 221 1.16 19.42 9.86
CA VAL A 221 1.62 20.21 11.01
C VAL A 221 2.94 19.67 11.56
N LEU A 222 3.08 18.36 11.72
CA LEU A 222 4.34 17.74 12.15
C LEU A 222 5.49 18.07 11.21
N LYS A 223 5.22 18.04 9.90
CA LYS A 223 6.20 18.37 8.86
C LYS A 223 6.65 19.83 8.93
N VAL A 224 5.72 20.77 9.08
CA VAL A 224 6.05 22.21 9.21
C VAL A 224 6.83 22.48 10.50
N ASN A 225 6.42 21.88 11.62
CA ASN A 225 7.11 22.05 12.90
C ASN A 225 8.55 21.52 12.85
N ARG A 226 8.79 20.38 12.19
CA ARG A 226 10.16 19.85 12.00
C ARG A 226 11.01 20.74 11.11
N LYS A 227 10.46 21.25 9.99
CA LYS A 227 11.20 22.22 9.14
C LYS A 227 11.63 23.46 9.93
N LYS A 228 10.89 23.86 10.97
CA LYS A 228 11.26 24.97 11.86
C LYS A 228 12.28 24.59 12.95
N SER A 229 12.31 23.33 13.39
CA SER A 229 13.16 22.88 14.50
C SER A 229 14.49 22.25 14.06
N ASP A 230 14.52 21.57 12.91
CA ASP A 230 15.75 21.02 12.33
C ASP A 230 16.48 22.13 11.57
N GLN A 231 17.58 22.63 12.15
CA GLN A 231 18.54 23.46 11.43
C GLN A 231 19.19 22.61 10.33
N GLY A 232 18.69 22.73 9.11
CA GLY A 232 19.27 22.09 7.93
C GLY A 232 20.52 22.83 7.46
N VAL A 233 21.35 22.16 6.68
CA VAL A 233 22.47 22.81 5.99
C VAL A 233 21.92 23.48 4.73
N LEU A 234 21.92 24.82 4.68
CA LEU A 234 21.57 25.53 3.45
C LEU A 234 22.65 25.31 2.39
N ILE A 235 22.28 24.63 1.30
CA ILE A 235 23.16 24.37 0.16
C ILE A 235 22.88 25.42 -0.93
N ALA A 236 23.58 26.55 -0.83
CA ALA A 236 23.52 27.63 -1.83
C ALA A 236 24.28 27.23 -3.11
N TYR A 237 23.66 26.39 -3.93
CA TYR A 237 24.23 25.92 -5.21
C TYR A 237 24.24 27.01 -6.28
N ASP A 238 25.14 26.87 -7.26
CA ASP A 238 25.21 27.78 -8.41
C ASP A 238 24.21 27.35 -9.49
N ALA A 239 23.06 28.04 -9.52
CA ALA A 239 22.00 27.75 -10.49
C ALA A 239 22.46 27.89 -11.96
N SER A 240 23.41 28.77 -12.25
CA SER A 240 23.90 28.97 -13.62
C SER A 240 24.75 27.78 -14.08
N GLN A 241 25.59 27.23 -13.21
CA GLN A 241 26.37 26.03 -13.50
C GLN A 241 25.48 24.79 -13.62
N VAL A 242 24.48 24.63 -12.74
CA VAL A 242 23.53 23.51 -12.80
C VAL A 242 22.75 23.56 -14.12
N GLU A 243 22.24 24.72 -14.53
CA GLU A 243 21.51 24.89 -15.79
C GLU A 243 22.42 24.64 -17.01
N ALA A 244 23.64 25.18 -17.02
CA ALA A 244 24.60 24.91 -18.09
C ALA A 244 24.92 23.41 -18.19
N LYS A 245 25.06 22.72 -17.05
CA LYS A 245 25.30 21.28 -17.02
C LYS A 245 24.10 20.49 -17.54
N LEU A 246 22.88 20.87 -17.18
CA LEU A 246 21.65 20.28 -17.72
C LEU A 246 21.59 20.36 -19.24
N GLN A 247 21.97 21.49 -19.82
CA GLN A 247 22.00 21.70 -21.27
C GLN A 247 23.10 20.90 -21.97
N SER A 248 24.17 20.52 -21.26
CA SER A 248 25.28 19.71 -21.78
C SER A 248 25.01 18.20 -21.78
N LEU A 249 23.93 17.75 -21.14
CA LEU A 249 23.62 16.31 -21.06
C LEU A 249 23.39 15.72 -22.46
N PRO A 250 23.78 14.46 -22.70
CA PRO A 250 23.62 13.82 -24.01
C PRO A 250 22.15 13.47 -24.37
N PHE A 251 21.20 13.86 -23.51
CA PHE A 251 19.77 13.62 -23.67
C PHE A 251 18.99 14.71 -22.93
N GLU A 252 17.74 14.93 -23.34
CA GLU A 252 16.83 15.83 -22.61
C GLU A 252 16.13 15.10 -21.46
N LEU A 253 16.01 15.79 -20.32
CA LEU A 253 15.21 15.30 -19.21
C LEU A 253 13.71 15.36 -19.54
N THR A 254 12.96 14.35 -19.08
CA THR A 254 11.50 14.32 -19.17
C THR A 254 10.86 15.39 -18.26
N GLY A 255 9.57 15.69 -18.46
CA GLY A 255 8.86 16.65 -17.62
C GLY A 255 8.85 16.23 -16.15
N ALA A 256 8.60 14.95 -15.89
CA ALA A 256 8.61 14.40 -14.53
C ALA A 256 10.01 14.43 -13.88
N GLN A 257 11.08 14.22 -14.66
CA GLN A 257 12.46 14.35 -14.18
C GLN A 257 12.81 15.81 -13.83
N LYS A 258 12.43 16.77 -14.68
CA LYS A 258 12.64 18.20 -14.45
C LYS A 258 11.92 18.67 -13.19
N LEU A 259 10.65 18.30 -13.03
CA LEU A 259 9.86 18.63 -11.83
C LEU A 259 10.51 18.04 -10.57
N SER A 260 10.87 16.75 -10.59
CA SER A 260 11.51 16.09 -9.45
C SER A 260 12.84 16.74 -9.08
N LEU A 261 13.65 17.13 -10.07
CA LEU A 261 14.91 17.84 -9.83
C LEU A 261 14.66 19.24 -9.25
N GLN A 262 13.68 19.99 -9.76
CA GLN A 262 13.32 21.30 -9.22
C GLN A 262 12.88 21.22 -7.76
N GLU A 263 12.07 20.22 -7.39
CA GLU A 263 11.65 19.99 -6.01
C GLU A 263 12.86 19.67 -5.09
N ILE A 264 13.79 18.84 -5.55
CA ILE A 264 15.02 18.51 -4.81
C ILE A 264 15.89 19.76 -4.62
N LEU A 265 16.13 20.53 -5.69
CA LEU A 265 16.95 21.74 -5.63
C LEU A 265 16.32 22.83 -4.75
N ALA A 266 14.99 22.96 -4.77
CA ALA A 266 14.27 23.89 -3.91
C ALA A 266 14.42 23.52 -2.42
N ASP A 267 14.38 22.23 -2.08
CA ASP A 267 14.61 21.79 -0.71
C ASP A 267 16.07 22.01 -0.28
N MET A 268 17.05 21.69 -1.14
CA MET A 268 18.48 21.89 -0.86
C MET A 268 18.85 23.36 -0.62
N SER A 269 18.15 24.29 -1.24
CA SER A 269 18.36 25.74 -1.07
C SER A 269 17.52 26.35 0.06
N SER A 270 16.75 25.54 0.79
CA SER A 270 15.93 25.98 1.91
C SER A 270 16.68 25.92 3.25
N GLU A 271 16.14 26.59 4.28
CA GLU A 271 16.70 26.54 5.65
C GLU A 271 16.37 25.22 6.38
N GLY A 272 15.42 24.43 5.86
CA GLY A 272 15.01 23.16 6.46
C GLY A 272 15.81 21.98 5.93
N HIS A 273 15.95 20.94 6.75
CA HIS A 273 16.58 19.67 6.35
C HIS A 273 15.76 18.96 5.27
N MET A 274 16.38 18.61 4.13
CA MET A 274 15.70 17.83 3.09
C MET A 274 15.59 16.36 3.53
N ASN A 275 14.37 15.82 3.51
CA ASN A 275 14.10 14.40 3.74
C ASN A 275 13.10 13.90 2.67
N ARG A 276 13.63 13.50 1.51
CA ARG A 276 12.84 13.26 0.29
C ARG A 276 13.01 11.84 -0.25
N LEU A 277 11.92 11.25 -0.72
CA LEU A 277 11.85 10.00 -1.46
C LEU A 277 11.63 10.30 -2.95
N LEU A 278 12.64 10.04 -3.77
CA LEU A 278 12.54 10.01 -5.22
C LEU A 278 12.08 8.64 -5.69
N GLN A 279 10.83 8.58 -6.12
CA GLN A 279 10.20 7.37 -6.62
C GLN A 279 10.08 7.43 -8.14
N GLY A 280 10.41 6.34 -8.81
CA GLY A 280 10.20 6.24 -10.25
C GLY A 280 10.32 4.81 -10.72
N ASP A 281 9.73 4.52 -11.87
CA ASP A 281 9.79 3.18 -12.45
C ASP A 281 11.25 2.74 -12.74
N VAL A 282 11.49 1.44 -12.88
CA VAL A 282 12.79 0.88 -13.26
C VAL A 282 13.21 1.47 -14.61
N GLY A 283 14.34 2.18 -14.63
CA GLY A 283 14.84 2.86 -15.83
C GLY A 283 14.12 4.17 -16.17
N SER A 284 13.40 4.78 -15.22
CA SER A 284 12.84 6.14 -15.36
C SER A 284 13.89 7.26 -15.28
N GLY A 285 15.17 6.95 -15.07
CA GLY A 285 16.25 7.94 -14.98
C GLY A 285 16.45 8.55 -13.60
N LYS A 286 16.13 7.84 -12.50
CA LYS A 286 16.42 8.31 -11.13
C LYS A 286 17.90 8.70 -10.94
N THR A 287 18.82 7.93 -11.53
CA THR A 287 20.27 8.18 -11.44
C THR A 287 20.69 9.55 -11.98
N VAL A 288 20.08 10.05 -13.06
CA VAL A 288 20.46 11.38 -13.58
C VAL A 288 19.96 12.49 -12.66
N VAL A 289 18.76 12.35 -12.09
CA VAL A 289 18.23 13.31 -11.11
C VAL A 289 19.12 13.34 -9.85
N ALA A 290 19.50 12.17 -9.33
CA ALA A 290 20.43 12.06 -8.20
C ALA A 290 21.82 12.65 -8.52
N GLY A 291 22.38 12.34 -9.69
CA GLY A 291 23.66 12.90 -10.13
C GLY A 291 23.64 14.42 -10.26
N MET A 292 22.54 15.00 -10.76
CA MET A 292 22.38 16.45 -10.83
C MET A 292 22.25 17.09 -9.44
N ALA A 293 21.61 16.43 -8.48
CA ALA A 293 21.58 16.89 -7.08
C ALA A 293 22.98 16.83 -6.43
N MET A 294 23.75 15.77 -6.70
CA MET A 294 25.15 15.67 -6.29
C MET A 294 26.01 16.79 -6.91
N TYR A 295 25.77 17.13 -8.18
CA TYR A 295 26.46 18.22 -8.86
C TYR A 295 26.09 19.58 -8.26
N ALA A 296 24.83 19.81 -7.91
CA ALA A 296 24.41 21.02 -7.20
C ALA A 296 25.14 21.17 -5.85
N ALA A 297 25.24 20.09 -5.07
CA ALA A 297 26.01 20.09 -3.81
C ALA A 297 27.49 20.46 -4.05
N TYR A 298 28.10 19.91 -5.10
CA TYR A 298 29.47 20.28 -5.50
C TYR A 298 29.62 21.77 -5.81
N THR A 299 28.69 22.37 -6.57
CA THR A 299 28.77 23.81 -6.88
C THR A 299 28.69 24.72 -5.64
N ALA A 300 28.11 24.21 -4.54
CA ALA A 300 28.07 24.86 -3.24
C ALA A 300 29.29 24.54 -2.34
N GLY A 301 30.27 23.78 -2.86
CA GLY A 301 31.47 23.35 -2.14
C GLY A 301 31.22 22.25 -1.11
N TYR A 302 30.19 21.42 -1.30
CA TYR A 302 29.89 20.25 -0.47
C TYR A 302 30.21 18.94 -1.19
N GLN A 303 30.62 17.94 -0.42
CA GLN A 303 30.69 16.56 -0.84
C GLN A 303 29.30 15.92 -0.82
N SER A 304 29.11 14.93 -1.69
CA SER A 304 27.91 14.09 -1.70
C SER A 304 28.24 12.61 -1.70
N ALA A 305 27.38 11.80 -1.08
CA ALA A 305 27.61 10.36 -0.96
C ALA A 305 26.38 9.53 -1.37
N LEU A 306 26.56 8.61 -2.33
CA LEU A 306 25.55 7.68 -2.82
C LEU A 306 25.82 6.26 -2.29
N MET A 307 24.95 5.79 -1.41
CA MET A 307 24.99 4.43 -0.86
C MET A 307 24.08 3.49 -1.65
N VAL A 308 24.62 2.34 -2.03
CA VAL A 308 23.95 1.31 -2.87
C VAL A 308 24.15 -0.09 -2.28
N PRO A 309 23.25 -1.06 -2.52
CA PRO A 309 23.23 -2.30 -1.74
C PRO A 309 24.33 -3.30 -2.10
N THR A 310 24.89 -3.24 -3.32
CA THR A 310 25.89 -4.21 -3.80
C THR A 310 27.08 -3.52 -4.47
N GLU A 311 28.21 -4.22 -4.55
CA GLU A 311 29.44 -3.68 -5.14
C GLU A 311 29.29 -3.47 -6.65
N ILE A 312 28.60 -4.36 -7.36
CA ILE A 312 28.29 -4.19 -8.79
C ILE A 312 27.47 -2.92 -9.04
N LEU A 313 26.51 -2.60 -8.17
CA LEU A 313 25.75 -1.36 -8.29
C LEU A 313 26.63 -0.14 -8.01
N ALA A 314 27.58 -0.25 -7.07
CA ALA A 314 28.50 0.83 -6.76
C ALA A 314 29.40 1.13 -7.97
N GLU A 315 29.94 0.10 -8.62
CA GLU A 315 30.71 0.24 -9.86
C GLU A 315 29.87 0.85 -10.99
N GLN A 316 28.62 0.40 -11.17
CA GLN A 316 27.75 0.94 -12.21
C GLN A 316 27.43 2.42 -12.02
N HIS A 317 27.13 2.82 -10.80
CA HIS A 317 26.86 4.23 -10.48
C HIS A 317 28.15 5.06 -10.58
N TYR A 318 29.29 4.53 -10.15
CA TYR A 318 30.60 5.16 -10.32
C TYR A 318 30.92 5.43 -11.79
N ASP A 319 30.79 4.41 -12.66
CA ASP A 319 31.02 4.54 -14.10
C ASP A 319 30.05 5.56 -14.74
N SER A 320 28.78 5.49 -14.36
CA SER A 320 27.74 6.37 -14.90
C SER A 320 27.97 7.83 -14.50
N LEU A 321 28.35 8.09 -13.23
CA LEU A 321 28.66 9.43 -12.77
C LEU A 321 29.93 9.95 -13.44
N HIS A 322 30.97 9.14 -13.63
CA HIS A 322 32.16 9.55 -14.37
C HIS A 322 31.87 9.93 -15.82
N GLN A 323 30.95 9.22 -16.49
CA GLN A 323 30.54 9.57 -17.85
C GLN A 323 29.76 10.89 -17.91
N LEU A 324 28.90 11.14 -16.93
CA LEU A 324 28.09 12.37 -16.87
C LEU A 324 28.90 13.58 -16.39
N PHE A 325 29.85 13.36 -15.49
CA PHE A 325 30.60 14.38 -14.76
C PHE A 325 32.12 14.11 -14.85
N PRO A 326 32.72 14.15 -16.06
CA PRO A 326 34.12 13.79 -16.25
C PRO A 326 35.11 14.73 -15.56
N ASP A 327 34.69 15.97 -15.28
CA ASP A 327 35.54 17.00 -14.66
C ASP A 327 35.60 16.92 -13.12
N LEU A 328 34.78 16.07 -12.49
CA LEU A 328 34.71 15.95 -11.04
C LEU A 328 35.56 14.80 -10.52
N SER A 329 36.06 14.96 -9.30
CA SER A 329 36.74 13.90 -8.56
C SER A 329 35.70 12.98 -7.92
N ILE A 330 35.61 11.76 -8.42
CA ILE A 330 34.64 10.75 -7.95
C ILE A 330 35.42 9.59 -7.34
N ALA A 331 35.02 9.13 -6.16
CA ALA A 331 35.63 7.97 -5.50
C ALA A 331 34.61 6.85 -5.28
N ILE A 332 35.09 5.61 -5.32
CA ILE A 332 34.34 4.42 -4.93
C ILE A 332 34.83 3.86 -3.59
N LEU A 333 33.91 3.49 -2.70
CA LEU A 333 34.20 2.84 -1.43
C LEU A 333 33.31 1.61 -1.22
N THR A 334 33.84 0.42 -1.50
CA THR A 334 33.14 -0.86 -1.25
C THR A 334 33.79 -1.66 -0.11
N SER A 335 33.09 -2.69 0.35
CA SER A 335 33.54 -3.60 1.41
C SER A 335 34.69 -4.49 0.97
N GLY A 336 34.68 -4.95 -0.29
CA GLY A 336 35.67 -5.85 -0.88
C GLY A 336 36.98 -5.20 -1.33
N MET A 337 37.13 -3.87 -1.19
CA MET A 337 38.35 -3.17 -1.58
C MET A 337 39.58 -3.65 -0.81
N LYS A 338 40.71 -3.80 -1.50
CA LYS A 338 42.02 -4.05 -0.88
C LYS A 338 42.39 -2.92 0.09
N THR A 339 43.05 -3.26 1.19
CA THR A 339 43.38 -2.33 2.29
C THR A 339 44.06 -1.05 1.83
N ALA A 340 45.03 -1.14 0.90
CA ALA A 340 45.76 0.01 0.39
C ALA A 340 44.84 0.98 -0.40
N ALA A 341 44.02 0.45 -1.32
CA ALA A 341 43.08 1.25 -2.10
C ALA A 341 42.00 1.87 -1.21
N LYS A 342 41.48 1.09 -0.25
CA LYS A 342 40.51 1.58 0.74
C LYS A 342 41.08 2.73 1.58
N ARG A 343 42.33 2.61 2.03
CA ARG A 343 43.01 3.67 2.79
C ARG A 343 43.17 4.95 1.97
N SER A 344 43.61 4.83 0.72
CA SER A 344 43.75 5.98 -0.18
C SER A 344 42.40 6.69 -0.41
N ALA A 345 41.32 5.93 -0.61
CA ALA A 345 39.98 6.49 -0.77
C ALA A 345 39.53 7.22 0.51
N LEU A 346 39.75 6.66 1.69
CA LEU A 346 39.40 7.29 2.96
C LEU A 346 40.17 8.60 3.20
N GLU A 347 41.46 8.63 2.88
CA GLU A 347 42.29 9.84 2.98
C GLU A 347 41.82 10.93 2.00
N ALA A 348 41.46 10.55 0.78
CA ALA A 348 40.91 11.46 -0.23
C ALA A 348 39.54 12.04 0.20
N ILE A 349 38.66 11.21 0.75
CA ILE A 349 37.36 11.65 1.27
C ILE A 349 37.53 12.63 2.44
N ALA A 350 38.43 12.32 3.37
CA ALA A 350 38.66 13.14 4.57
C ALA A 350 39.36 14.48 4.28
N SER A 351 40.22 14.51 3.26
CA SER A 351 40.91 15.74 2.84
C SER A 351 40.06 16.66 1.97
N GLY A 352 38.92 16.18 1.45
CA GLY A 352 38.06 16.95 0.56
C GLY A 352 38.53 16.95 -0.89
N SER A 353 39.48 16.08 -1.27
CA SER A 353 39.94 15.95 -2.66
C SER A 353 38.97 15.16 -3.56
N VAL A 354 37.81 14.79 -3.03
CA VAL A 354 36.76 14.02 -3.71
C VAL A 354 35.45 14.78 -3.56
N ASP A 355 34.76 15.00 -4.68
CA ASP A 355 33.50 15.74 -4.75
C ASP A 355 32.29 14.80 -4.57
N MET A 356 32.34 13.64 -5.22
CA MET A 356 31.27 12.64 -5.21
C MET A 356 31.78 11.29 -4.74
N ILE A 357 31.07 10.65 -3.81
CA ILE A 357 31.42 9.34 -3.28
C ILE A 357 30.31 8.35 -3.62
N VAL A 358 30.67 7.19 -4.19
CA VAL A 358 29.75 6.06 -4.38
C VAL A 358 30.24 4.88 -3.55
N GLY A 359 29.35 4.15 -2.90
CA GLY A 359 29.79 3.01 -2.09
C GLY A 359 28.70 2.14 -1.53
N THR A 360 29.10 1.05 -0.90
CA THR A 360 28.18 0.16 -0.19
C THR A 360 27.97 0.64 1.25
N HIS A 361 27.47 -0.24 2.13
CA HIS A 361 27.44 -0.02 3.57
C HIS A 361 28.82 0.36 4.19
N ALA A 362 29.90 0.27 3.43
CA ALA A 362 31.21 0.80 3.83
C ALA A 362 31.18 2.31 4.13
N LEU A 363 30.31 3.10 3.48
CA LEU A 363 30.20 4.55 3.66
C LEU A 363 29.79 4.97 5.08
N ILE A 364 28.99 4.14 5.76
CA ILE A 364 28.46 4.43 7.10
C ILE A 364 29.37 3.91 8.23
N GLN A 365 30.49 3.25 7.90
CA GLN A 365 31.41 2.73 8.91
C GLN A 365 32.06 3.87 9.73
N GLY A 366 32.44 3.57 10.97
CA GLY A 366 33.01 4.57 11.89
C GLY A 366 34.33 5.20 11.41
N ALA A 367 35.08 4.51 10.54
CA ALA A 367 36.34 5.00 9.98
C ALA A 367 36.17 6.09 8.91
N VAL A 368 34.97 6.25 8.34
CA VAL A 368 34.72 7.24 7.28
C VAL A 368 34.47 8.61 7.92
N ARG A 369 35.37 9.55 7.63
CA ARG A 369 35.28 10.97 7.99
C ARG A 369 35.19 11.78 6.69
N TYR A 370 34.11 12.52 6.54
CA TYR A 370 33.91 13.42 5.41
C TYR A 370 34.48 14.81 5.73
N HIS A 371 34.98 15.51 4.72
CA HIS A 371 35.45 16.88 4.87
C HIS A 371 34.28 17.85 5.06
N LYS A 372 33.31 17.82 4.14
CA LYS A 372 32.13 18.70 4.17
C LYS A 372 30.94 18.05 3.45
N LEU A 373 30.30 17.09 4.10
CA LEU A 373 29.18 16.33 3.53
C LEU A 373 27.89 17.17 3.57
N GLY A 374 27.30 17.45 2.41
CA GLY A 374 26.04 18.19 2.30
C GLY A 374 24.85 17.33 1.90
N LEU A 375 25.05 16.26 1.14
CA LEU A 375 23.99 15.42 0.60
C LEU A 375 24.31 13.93 0.72
N VAL A 376 23.37 13.16 1.26
CA VAL A 376 23.42 11.69 1.30
C VAL A 376 22.27 11.09 0.51
N ILE A 377 22.60 10.14 -0.37
CA ILE A 377 21.64 9.46 -1.24
C ILE A 377 21.65 7.97 -0.93
N THR A 378 20.48 7.36 -0.75
CA THR A 378 20.36 5.90 -0.59
C THR A 378 19.52 5.31 -1.73
N ASP A 379 20.12 4.45 -2.56
CA ASP A 379 19.40 3.71 -3.61
C ASP A 379 18.88 2.37 -3.10
N GLU A 380 17.72 1.93 -3.61
CA GLU A 380 17.02 0.73 -3.15
C GLU A 380 16.89 0.63 -1.62
N GLN A 381 16.37 1.70 -1.00
CA GLN A 381 16.38 1.87 0.46
C GLN A 381 15.79 0.70 1.27
N HIS A 382 14.87 -0.09 0.69
CA HIS A 382 14.24 -1.24 1.34
C HIS A 382 15.23 -2.36 1.68
N ARG A 383 16.43 -2.35 1.11
CA ARG A 383 17.52 -3.29 1.43
C ARG A 383 18.32 -2.91 2.67
N PHE A 384 18.15 -1.70 3.19
CA PHE A 384 18.92 -1.19 4.32
C PHE A 384 18.08 -1.17 5.59
N GLY A 385 18.67 -1.64 6.69
CA GLY A 385 18.02 -1.60 8.00
C GLY A 385 17.76 -0.16 8.46
N VAL A 386 16.74 0.05 9.31
CA VAL A 386 16.42 1.37 9.92
C VAL A 386 17.65 2.00 10.57
N LYS A 387 18.44 1.21 11.31
CA LYS A 387 19.68 1.68 11.96
C LYS A 387 20.73 2.21 10.97
N GLN A 388 20.91 1.54 9.83
CA GLN A 388 21.90 1.96 8.82
C GLN A 388 21.51 3.30 8.19
N ARG A 389 20.22 3.49 7.89
CA ARG A 389 19.68 4.75 7.36
C ARG A 389 19.82 5.90 8.36
N ARG A 390 19.54 5.65 9.64
CA ARG A 390 19.73 6.63 10.71
C ARG A 390 21.19 7.06 10.84
N VAL A 391 22.12 6.10 10.87
CA VAL A 391 23.56 6.41 10.93
C VAL A 391 23.99 7.26 9.74
N PHE A 392 23.49 7.00 8.52
CA PHE A 392 23.88 7.79 7.36
C PHE A 392 23.34 9.22 7.40
N ARG A 393 22.12 9.42 7.92
CA ARG A 393 21.51 10.73 8.16
C ARG A 393 22.28 11.54 9.20
N GLU A 394 22.78 10.88 10.25
CA GLU A 394 23.53 11.51 11.34
C GLU A 394 25.04 11.67 11.01
N LYS A 395 25.51 11.34 9.80
CA LYS A 395 26.91 11.51 9.40
C LYS A 395 27.21 12.94 9.00
N GLY A 396 28.25 13.54 9.57
CA GLY A 396 28.60 14.92 9.26
C GLY A 396 27.75 15.89 10.10
N ASP A 397 27.39 17.04 9.51
CA ASP A 397 26.64 18.09 10.19
C ASP A 397 25.20 18.14 9.66
N ASN A 398 24.45 17.05 9.86
CA ASN A 398 23.07 16.87 9.40
C ASN A 398 22.85 17.12 7.88
N PRO A 399 23.48 16.33 6.99
CA PRO A 399 23.36 16.50 5.54
C PRO A 399 21.95 16.18 5.06
N ASP A 400 21.54 16.81 3.96
CA ASP A 400 20.30 16.54 3.25
C ASP A 400 20.18 15.07 2.84
N VAL A 401 18.97 14.51 2.96
CA VAL A 401 18.69 13.09 2.71
C VAL A 401 17.78 12.91 1.50
N LEU A 402 18.31 12.21 0.49
CA LEU A 402 17.55 11.72 -0.66
C LEU A 402 17.50 10.18 -0.64
N MET A 403 16.30 9.60 -0.66
CA MET A 403 16.12 8.17 -0.82
C MET A 403 15.57 7.87 -2.20
N MET A 404 16.02 6.80 -2.84
CA MET A 404 15.52 6.36 -4.13
C MET A 404 14.91 4.97 -4.02
N THR A 405 13.85 4.75 -4.80
CA THR A 405 13.30 3.41 -4.96
C THR A 405 12.86 3.17 -6.39
N ALA A 406 13.17 1.97 -6.90
CA ALA A 406 12.67 1.50 -8.17
C ALA A 406 11.30 0.82 -8.06
N THR A 407 10.90 0.43 -6.84
CA THR A 407 9.58 -0.15 -6.58
C THR A 407 8.56 0.97 -6.50
N PRO A 408 7.58 1.03 -7.41
CA PRO A 408 6.49 1.97 -7.27
C PRO A 408 5.72 1.63 -5.99
N ILE A 409 5.79 2.49 -5.00
CA ILE A 409 4.94 2.48 -3.83
C ILE A 409 3.64 3.20 -4.23
N PRO A 410 2.45 2.61 -3.99
CA PRO A 410 1.20 3.31 -4.17
C PRO A 410 1.24 4.66 -3.44
N ARG A 411 0.78 5.74 -4.07
CA ARG A 411 0.83 7.08 -3.45
C ARG A 411 0.16 7.09 -2.08
N THR A 412 -0.93 6.35 -1.95
CA THR A 412 -1.61 6.04 -0.68
C THR A 412 -0.64 5.63 0.42
N LEU A 413 0.14 4.58 0.19
CA LEU A 413 1.11 4.01 1.12
C LEU A 413 2.32 4.92 1.34
N ALA A 414 2.77 5.61 0.29
CA ALA A 414 3.87 6.56 0.41
C ALA A 414 3.52 7.71 1.37
N ILE A 415 2.31 8.26 1.24
CA ILE A 415 1.82 9.38 2.07
C ILE A 415 1.58 8.95 3.52
N THR A 416 1.16 7.71 3.78
CA THR A 416 0.78 7.26 5.12
C THR A 416 1.92 6.59 5.88
N ALA A 417 2.61 5.63 5.27
CA ALA A 417 3.70 4.89 5.92
C ALA A 417 5.03 5.67 5.95
N TYR A 418 5.19 6.62 5.03
CA TYR A 418 6.37 7.49 4.95
C TYR A 418 5.98 8.97 5.06
N GLY A 419 4.85 9.30 5.71
CA GLY A 419 4.28 10.66 5.77
C GLY A 419 5.19 11.75 6.33
N GLU A 420 6.34 11.38 6.92
CA GLU A 420 7.42 12.30 7.31
C GLU A 420 8.33 12.73 6.14
N MET A 421 8.27 12.05 4.98
CA MET A 421 9.12 12.29 3.81
C MET A 421 8.35 13.02 2.71
N ASP A 422 9.02 13.96 2.07
CA ASP A 422 8.56 14.51 0.80
C ASP A 422 8.70 13.47 -0.32
N VAL A 423 7.75 13.39 -1.25
CA VAL A 423 7.79 12.37 -2.32
C VAL A 423 7.81 13.06 -3.69
N SER A 424 8.88 12.82 -4.45
CA SER A 424 8.98 13.19 -5.87
C SER A 424 8.71 11.98 -6.74
N ILE A 425 7.91 12.14 -7.79
CA ILE A 425 7.46 11.04 -8.64
C ILE A 425 7.95 11.24 -10.08
N ILE A 426 8.69 10.26 -10.60
CA ILE A 426 9.03 10.13 -12.01
C ILE A 426 8.13 9.04 -12.64
N ASN A 427 7.01 9.47 -13.20
CA ASN A 427 6.02 8.61 -13.88
C ASN A 427 6.19 8.57 -15.40
N GLU A 428 7.23 9.21 -15.95
CA GLU A 428 7.53 9.22 -17.38
C GLU A 428 8.76 8.34 -17.67
N LEU A 429 8.74 7.66 -18.82
CA LEU A 429 9.89 6.94 -19.33
C LEU A 429 10.71 7.84 -20.28
N PRO A 430 12.04 7.75 -20.30
CA PRO A 430 12.87 8.50 -21.24
C PRO A 430 12.50 8.22 -22.71
N ALA A 431 12.68 9.22 -23.57
CA ALA A 431 12.42 9.11 -25.00
C ALA A 431 13.27 8.00 -25.66
N GLY A 432 12.66 7.24 -26.58
CA GLY A 432 13.34 6.17 -27.33
C GLY A 432 13.29 4.78 -26.69
N ARG A 433 12.75 4.63 -25.47
CA ARG A 433 12.52 3.31 -24.86
C ARG A 433 11.29 2.63 -25.45
N LYS A 434 11.46 1.39 -25.93
CA LYS A 434 10.33 0.58 -26.43
C LYS A 434 9.60 -0.10 -25.27
N PRO A 435 8.26 -0.14 -25.27
CA PRO A 435 7.50 -0.83 -24.24
C PRO A 435 7.78 -2.33 -24.30
N ILE A 436 7.83 -2.98 -23.13
CA ILE A 436 8.08 -4.41 -23.04
C ILE A 436 6.79 -5.16 -23.39
N VAL A 437 6.85 -6.01 -24.41
CA VAL A 437 5.70 -6.82 -24.82
C VAL A 437 5.52 -7.94 -23.79
N THR A 438 4.47 -7.83 -22.98
CA THR A 438 4.18 -8.79 -21.91
C THR A 438 3.12 -9.77 -22.39
N ARG A 439 3.38 -11.08 -22.28
CA ARG A 439 2.43 -12.14 -22.67
C ARG A 439 2.29 -13.16 -21.56
N TRP A 440 1.06 -13.55 -21.28
CA TRP A 440 0.75 -14.68 -20.41
C TRP A 440 0.47 -15.92 -21.26
N VAL A 441 1.11 -17.03 -20.92
CA VAL A 441 0.97 -18.34 -21.54
C VAL A 441 0.76 -19.42 -20.48
N LYS A 442 0.13 -20.53 -20.88
CA LYS A 442 -0.05 -21.72 -20.03
C LYS A 442 1.18 -22.63 -20.08
N HIS A 443 1.36 -23.51 -19.10
CA HIS A 443 2.46 -24.48 -19.11
C HIS A 443 2.39 -25.41 -20.33
N SER A 444 1.20 -25.75 -20.82
CA SER A 444 1.04 -26.54 -22.06
C SER A 444 1.60 -25.86 -23.31
N GLN A 445 1.83 -24.55 -23.28
CA GLN A 445 2.40 -23.77 -24.37
C GLN A 445 3.90 -23.53 -24.20
N PHE A 446 4.52 -24.06 -23.14
CA PHE A 446 5.92 -23.81 -22.81
C PHE A 446 6.89 -24.25 -23.92
N GLU A 447 6.67 -25.41 -24.55
CA GLU A 447 7.49 -25.86 -25.69
C GLU A 447 7.45 -24.89 -26.88
N THR A 448 6.32 -24.23 -27.10
CA THR A 448 6.19 -23.20 -28.14
C THR A 448 7.04 -21.97 -27.79
N VAL A 449 7.08 -21.60 -26.50
CA VAL A 449 7.95 -20.52 -26.00
C VAL A 449 9.42 -20.88 -26.19
N LEU A 450 9.84 -22.10 -25.86
CA LEU A 450 11.23 -22.55 -26.05
C LEU A 450 11.65 -22.51 -27.53
N THR A 451 10.75 -22.91 -28.43
CA THR A 451 10.98 -22.86 -29.87
C THR A 451 11.16 -21.42 -30.37
N TRP A 452 10.37 -20.47 -29.85
CA TRP A 452 10.54 -19.05 -30.15
C TRP A 452 11.84 -18.49 -29.52
N LEU A 453 12.14 -18.85 -28.27
CA LEU A 453 13.32 -18.41 -27.53
C LEU A 453 14.61 -18.78 -28.26
N LYS A 454 14.64 -19.95 -28.90
CA LYS A 454 15.74 -20.39 -29.77
C LYS A 454 16.04 -19.37 -30.88
N LYS A 455 15.02 -18.77 -31.49
CA LYS A 455 15.20 -17.75 -32.55
C LYS A 455 15.78 -16.45 -31.98
N GLU A 456 15.32 -16.04 -30.80
CA GLU A 456 15.85 -14.84 -30.11
C GLU A 456 17.33 -15.03 -29.72
N LEU A 457 17.68 -16.20 -29.16
CA LEU A 457 19.06 -16.55 -28.83
C LEU A 457 19.96 -16.57 -30.08
N GLN A 458 19.48 -17.11 -31.20
CA GLN A 458 20.18 -17.06 -32.49
C GLN A 458 20.34 -15.64 -33.03
N ALA A 459 19.41 -14.74 -32.74
CA ALA A 459 19.53 -13.30 -33.01
C ALA A 459 20.48 -12.58 -32.03
N GLY A 460 21.16 -13.33 -31.15
CA GLY A 460 22.15 -12.85 -30.21
C GLY A 460 21.56 -12.17 -28.97
N ALA A 461 20.29 -12.41 -28.66
CA ALA A 461 19.67 -11.97 -27.41
C ALA A 461 20.19 -12.79 -26.22
N GLN A 462 20.09 -12.21 -25.03
CA GLN A 462 20.26 -12.93 -23.76
C GLN A 462 18.94 -13.02 -23.01
N VAL A 463 18.79 -14.06 -22.20
CA VAL A 463 17.53 -14.45 -21.59
C VAL A 463 17.68 -14.59 -20.08
N TYR A 464 16.77 -13.99 -19.33
CA TYR A 464 16.55 -14.31 -17.93
C TYR A 464 15.42 -15.32 -17.79
N VAL A 465 15.62 -16.35 -16.97
CA VAL A 465 14.59 -17.33 -16.61
C VAL A 465 14.44 -17.36 -15.09
N ILE A 466 13.25 -17.01 -14.60
CA ILE A 466 12.96 -16.90 -13.17
C ILE A 466 12.11 -18.08 -12.72
N SER A 467 12.59 -18.78 -11.70
CA SER A 467 11.86 -19.81 -10.98
C SER A 467 11.28 -19.22 -9.67
N PRO A 468 10.04 -19.56 -9.28
CA PRO A 468 9.42 -19.06 -8.05
C PRO A 468 10.16 -19.54 -6.79
N LEU A 469 10.07 -18.72 -5.75
CA LEU A 469 10.31 -19.16 -4.37
C LEU A 469 8.97 -19.54 -3.73
N ILE A 470 8.94 -20.64 -3.01
CA ILE A 470 7.80 -21.10 -2.21
C ILE A 470 8.15 -20.78 -0.76
N GLU A 471 7.37 -19.91 -0.13
CA GLU A 471 7.57 -19.43 1.24
C GLU A 471 7.68 -20.55 2.28
N GLU A 472 7.16 -21.75 1.98
CA GLU A 472 7.15 -22.91 2.88
C GLU A 472 8.43 -23.78 2.81
N SER A 473 9.29 -23.67 1.77
CA SER A 473 10.52 -24.48 1.71
C SER A 473 11.58 -24.02 0.70
N GLU A 474 12.61 -23.30 1.18
CA GLU A 474 13.79 -22.92 0.37
C GLU A 474 14.54 -24.13 -0.26
N ALA A 475 14.42 -25.32 0.32
CA ALA A 475 15.05 -26.53 -0.20
C ALA A 475 14.35 -27.05 -1.46
N LEU A 476 13.05 -26.82 -1.58
CA LEU A 476 12.23 -27.21 -2.72
C LEU A 476 12.45 -26.24 -3.89
N ASP A 477 12.63 -24.95 -3.59
CA ASP A 477 12.92 -23.91 -4.58
C ASP A 477 14.24 -24.11 -5.30
N LEU A 478 15.29 -24.47 -4.55
CA LEU A 478 16.59 -24.76 -5.13
C LEU A 478 16.52 -25.98 -6.07
N LYS A 479 15.71 -26.99 -5.72
CA LYS A 479 15.48 -28.14 -6.59
C LYS A 479 14.76 -27.75 -7.88
N ASN A 480 13.76 -26.88 -7.80
CA ASN A 480 13.03 -26.42 -8.99
C ASN A 480 13.92 -25.61 -9.94
N ALA A 481 14.75 -24.70 -9.39
CA ALA A 481 15.66 -23.91 -10.21
C ALA A 481 16.78 -24.76 -10.85
N VAL A 482 17.31 -25.75 -10.12
CA VAL A 482 18.29 -26.71 -10.67
C VAL A 482 17.65 -27.59 -11.75
N ALA A 483 16.46 -28.14 -11.51
CA ALA A 483 15.77 -28.97 -12.51
C ALA A 483 15.46 -28.18 -13.79
N LEU A 484 15.05 -26.92 -13.65
CA LEU A 484 14.81 -26.03 -14.79
C LEU A 484 16.11 -25.71 -15.54
N GLU A 485 17.22 -25.51 -14.84
CA GLU A 485 18.53 -25.35 -15.48
C GLU A 485 18.94 -26.60 -16.25
N GLU A 486 18.83 -27.79 -15.66
CA GLU A 486 19.14 -29.06 -16.32
C GLU A 486 18.28 -29.27 -17.58
N GLU A 487 16.98 -28.98 -17.51
CA GLU A 487 16.04 -29.06 -18.63
C GLU A 487 16.45 -28.11 -19.77
N LEU A 488 16.74 -26.84 -19.46
CA LEU A 488 17.10 -25.84 -20.45
C LEU A 488 18.49 -26.10 -21.04
N THR A 489 19.45 -26.55 -20.23
CA THR A 489 20.79 -26.97 -20.67
C THR A 489 20.69 -28.15 -21.63
N ALA A 490 19.82 -29.12 -21.36
CA ALA A 490 19.56 -30.23 -22.27
C ALA A 490 18.90 -29.76 -23.58
N TYR A 491 17.88 -28.91 -23.50
CA TYR A 491 17.14 -28.42 -24.67
C TYR A 491 17.99 -27.53 -25.59
N PHE A 492 18.81 -26.64 -25.02
CA PHE A 492 19.68 -25.70 -25.76
C PHE A 492 21.11 -26.19 -25.96
N LYS A 493 21.37 -27.49 -25.75
CA LYS A 493 22.69 -28.08 -25.87
C LYS A 493 23.34 -27.74 -27.22
N GLY A 494 24.54 -27.16 -27.16
CA GLY A 494 25.32 -26.74 -28.33
C GLY A 494 24.80 -25.49 -29.04
N GLN A 495 23.78 -24.80 -28.50
CA GLN A 495 23.18 -23.61 -29.09
C GLN A 495 23.25 -22.39 -28.17
N ALA A 496 23.21 -22.58 -26.85
CA ALA A 496 23.32 -21.51 -25.87
C ALA A 496 24.04 -22.01 -24.61
N LYS A 497 24.73 -21.10 -23.93
CA LYS A 497 25.30 -21.36 -22.59
C LYS A 497 24.30 -20.95 -21.52
N VAL A 498 23.95 -21.92 -20.68
CA VAL A 498 23.04 -21.74 -19.55
C VAL A 498 23.84 -21.69 -18.25
N ALA A 499 23.44 -20.84 -17.32
CA ALA A 499 23.99 -20.81 -15.96
C ALA A 499 22.87 -20.69 -14.91
N LEU A 500 23.14 -21.16 -13.70
CA LEU A 500 22.25 -21.05 -12.54
C LEU A 500 22.76 -20.03 -11.54
N MET A 501 21.87 -19.19 -11.02
CA MET A 501 22.13 -18.32 -9.88
C MET A 501 21.04 -18.48 -8.81
N HIS A 502 21.42 -18.66 -7.54
CA HIS A 502 20.44 -18.80 -6.45
C HIS A 502 20.88 -18.15 -5.15
N GLY A 503 19.94 -17.98 -4.21
CA GLY A 503 20.13 -17.19 -2.97
C GLY A 503 21.26 -17.70 -2.08
N LYS A 504 21.45 -19.02 -2.03
CA LYS A 504 22.49 -19.69 -1.21
C LYS A 504 23.93 -19.59 -1.75
N MET A 505 24.13 -19.09 -2.98
CA MET A 505 25.49 -18.90 -3.50
C MET A 505 26.21 -17.78 -2.76
N LYS A 506 27.54 -17.87 -2.64
CA LYS A 506 28.34 -16.79 -2.06
C LYS A 506 28.23 -15.54 -2.95
N ALA A 507 28.38 -14.37 -2.35
CA ALA A 507 28.31 -13.10 -3.08
C ALA A 507 29.31 -13.06 -4.25
N GLU A 508 30.54 -13.49 -4.01
CA GLU A 508 31.61 -13.58 -5.02
C GLU A 508 31.21 -14.44 -6.24
N ASP A 509 30.56 -15.58 -6.01
CA ASP A 509 30.11 -16.47 -7.09
C ASP A 509 28.98 -15.84 -7.93
N LYS A 510 28.02 -15.18 -7.25
CA LYS A 510 26.94 -14.46 -7.92
C LYS A 510 27.49 -13.33 -8.78
N ASP A 511 28.45 -12.58 -8.24
CA ASP A 511 29.06 -11.47 -8.94
C ASP A 511 29.83 -11.95 -10.16
N ALA A 512 30.59 -13.05 -10.06
CA ALA A 512 31.28 -13.67 -11.19
C ALA A 512 30.31 -14.12 -12.30
N ILE A 513 29.21 -14.78 -11.96
CA ILE A 513 28.18 -15.21 -12.93
C ILE A 513 27.52 -14.00 -13.59
N MET A 514 27.21 -12.96 -12.83
CA MET A 514 26.61 -11.74 -13.38
C MET A 514 27.57 -10.99 -14.31
N GLN A 515 28.86 -10.96 -14.02
CA GLN A 515 29.87 -10.40 -14.92
C GLN A 515 30.02 -11.22 -16.20
N ALA A 516 30.06 -12.55 -16.11
CA ALA A 516 30.09 -13.44 -17.27
C ALA A 516 28.82 -13.27 -18.14
N PHE A 517 27.65 -13.13 -17.51
CA PHE A 517 26.41 -12.82 -18.21
C PHE A 517 26.47 -11.43 -18.88
N LYS A 518 26.93 -10.39 -18.19
CA LYS A 518 27.12 -9.05 -18.79
C LYS A 518 28.11 -9.08 -19.98
N ALA A 519 29.16 -9.88 -19.89
CA ALA A 519 30.16 -10.07 -20.94
C ALA A 519 29.69 -10.95 -22.12
N LYS A 520 28.44 -11.45 -22.08
CA LYS A 520 27.86 -12.35 -23.08
C LYS A 520 28.59 -13.69 -23.19
N GLU A 521 29.21 -14.13 -22.11
CA GLU A 521 29.76 -15.49 -21.99
C GLU A 521 28.67 -16.51 -21.62
N ILE A 522 27.56 -16.03 -21.07
CA ILE A 522 26.36 -16.79 -20.73
C ILE A 522 25.19 -16.18 -21.51
N ASP A 523 24.42 -17.01 -22.20
CA ASP A 523 23.29 -16.57 -23.01
C ASP A 523 21.97 -16.61 -22.24
N LEU A 524 21.82 -17.59 -21.35
CA LEU A 524 20.62 -17.81 -20.56
C LEU A 524 20.95 -17.96 -19.07
N LEU A 525 20.37 -17.10 -18.23
CA LEU A 525 20.55 -17.14 -16.78
C LEU A 525 19.28 -17.61 -16.09
N VAL A 526 19.31 -18.81 -15.52
CA VAL A 526 18.28 -19.34 -14.65
C VAL A 526 18.52 -18.84 -13.23
N SER A 527 17.51 -18.28 -12.59
CA SER A 527 17.64 -17.80 -11.23
C SER A 527 16.33 -17.87 -10.45
N THR A 528 16.45 -17.87 -9.12
CA THR A 528 15.33 -17.48 -8.24
C THR A 528 15.19 -15.95 -8.23
N THR A 529 14.35 -15.38 -7.35
CA THR A 529 14.11 -13.91 -7.25
C THR A 529 15.35 -13.05 -6.95
N VAL A 530 16.52 -13.66 -6.80
CA VAL A 530 17.79 -13.00 -6.48
C VAL A 530 18.28 -12.05 -7.59
N ILE A 531 17.72 -12.10 -8.81
CA ILE A 531 17.98 -11.13 -9.89
C ILE A 531 17.52 -9.69 -9.52
N GLU A 532 16.99 -9.47 -8.32
CA GLU A 532 16.73 -8.14 -7.78
C GLU A 532 17.97 -7.20 -7.76
N VAL A 533 19.20 -7.70 -7.88
CA VAL A 533 20.40 -6.83 -7.96
C VAL A 533 20.41 -6.05 -9.29
N GLY A 534 20.41 -4.72 -9.22
CA GLY A 534 20.19 -3.69 -10.27
C GLY A 534 20.99 -3.74 -11.58
N VAL A 535 21.69 -4.84 -11.87
CA VAL A 535 22.68 -4.95 -12.94
C VAL A 535 22.07 -4.64 -14.31
N ASN A 536 22.63 -3.66 -15.01
CA ASN A 536 22.24 -3.32 -16.37
C ASN A 536 22.88 -4.28 -17.39
N VAL A 537 22.06 -5.09 -18.08
CA VAL A 537 22.48 -5.92 -19.21
C VAL A 537 21.69 -5.53 -20.46
N PRO A 538 22.19 -4.59 -21.29
CA PRO A 538 21.44 -4.04 -22.43
C PRO A 538 21.03 -5.08 -23.48
N ASN A 539 21.76 -6.18 -23.59
CA ASN A 539 21.50 -7.26 -24.56
C ASN A 539 20.54 -8.34 -24.02
N ALA A 540 20.13 -8.26 -22.75
CA ALA A 540 19.06 -9.09 -22.21
C ALA A 540 17.69 -8.54 -22.63
N THR A 541 17.06 -9.21 -23.59
CA THR A 541 15.79 -8.76 -24.19
C THR A 541 14.60 -9.63 -23.83
N VAL A 542 14.81 -10.81 -23.24
CA VAL A 542 13.72 -11.71 -22.86
C VAL A 542 13.76 -12.02 -21.37
N MET A 543 12.63 -11.79 -20.70
CA MET A 543 12.36 -12.19 -19.31
C MET A 543 11.31 -13.30 -19.33
N LEU A 544 11.66 -14.50 -18.89
CA LEU A 544 10.76 -15.65 -18.77
C LEU A 544 10.52 -15.93 -17.29
N ILE A 545 9.28 -15.95 -16.84
CA ILE A 545 8.91 -16.16 -15.44
C ILE A 545 8.04 -17.40 -15.34
N MET A 546 8.54 -18.44 -14.68
CA MET A 546 7.82 -19.70 -14.43
C MET A 546 6.89 -19.55 -13.24
N ASP A 547 5.74 -20.23 -13.27
CA ASP A 547 4.68 -20.13 -12.25
C ASP A 547 4.39 -18.68 -11.83
N ALA A 548 4.22 -17.80 -12.81
CA ALA A 548 4.13 -16.34 -12.58
C ALA A 548 2.99 -15.93 -11.63
N ASP A 549 1.95 -16.76 -11.49
CA ASP A 549 0.83 -16.54 -10.56
C ASP A 549 1.20 -16.68 -9.08
N ARG A 550 2.39 -17.19 -8.76
CA ARG A 550 2.92 -17.24 -7.39
C ARG A 550 3.56 -15.93 -6.92
N PHE A 551 3.86 -15.02 -7.84
CA PHE A 551 4.48 -13.74 -7.53
C PHE A 551 3.42 -12.65 -7.32
N GLY A 552 3.75 -11.65 -6.49
CA GLY A 552 3.00 -10.40 -6.41
C GLY A 552 3.17 -9.55 -7.68
N LEU A 553 2.22 -8.65 -7.97
CA LEU A 553 2.33 -7.75 -9.14
C LEU A 553 3.58 -6.88 -9.07
N SER A 554 3.91 -6.38 -7.88
CA SER A 554 5.09 -5.55 -7.68
C SER A 554 6.40 -6.30 -8.00
N GLN A 555 6.49 -7.59 -7.66
CA GLN A 555 7.66 -8.42 -7.97
C GLN A 555 7.74 -8.71 -9.47
N LEU A 556 6.61 -9.10 -10.11
CA LEU A 556 6.54 -9.32 -11.55
C LEU A 556 6.96 -8.08 -12.33
N HIS A 557 6.53 -6.90 -11.88
CA HIS A 557 6.92 -5.62 -12.46
C HIS A 557 8.43 -5.36 -12.37
N GLN A 558 9.03 -5.59 -11.20
CA GLN A 558 10.48 -5.45 -11.02
C GLN A 558 11.27 -6.41 -11.90
N LEU A 559 10.84 -7.67 -12.02
CA LEU A 559 11.44 -8.66 -12.91
C LEU A 559 11.31 -8.24 -14.37
N ARG A 560 10.10 -7.82 -14.80
CA ARG A 560 9.89 -7.26 -16.14
C ARG A 560 10.85 -6.10 -16.42
N GLY A 561 11.06 -5.20 -15.47
CA GLY A 561 11.96 -4.04 -15.61
C GLY A 561 13.45 -4.38 -15.75
N ARG A 562 13.86 -5.64 -15.58
CA ARG A 562 15.25 -6.08 -15.79
C ARG A 562 15.64 -6.20 -17.27
N VAL A 563 14.66 -6.26 -18.17
CA VAL A 563 14.87 -6.25 -19.62
C VAL A 563 14.42 -4.92 -20.25
N GLY A 564 14.72 -4.70 -21.54
CA GLY A 564 14.33 -3.47 -22.22
C GLY A 564 15.19 -2.26 -21.86
N ARG A 565 16.48 -2.50 -21.60
CA ARG A 565 17.49 -1.45 -21.36
C ARG A 565 18.27 -1.02 -22.62
N GLY A 566 18.12 -1.74 -23.73
CA GLY A 566 18.68 -1.39 -25.04
C GLY A 566 17.61 -0.96 -26.06
N HIS A 567 18.03 -0.74 -27.32
CA HIS A 567 17.14 -0.34 -28.42
C HIS A 567 16.32 -1.50 -29.03
N LYS A 568 16.67 -2.75 -28.71
CA LYS A 568 15.98 -3.95 -29.17
C LYS A 568 14.61 -4.08 -28.50
N GLN A 569 13.63 -4.61 -29.24
CA GLN A 569 12.34 -4.96 -28.66
C GLN A 569 12.55 -6.01 -27.57
N SER A 570 11.93 -5.82 -26.41
CA SER A 570 12.04 -6.75 -25.29
C SER A 570 10.68 -7.37 -24.94
N TYR A 571 10.74 -8.55 -24.34
CA TYR A 571 9.59 -9.41 -24.09
C TYR A 571 9.61 -9.91 -22.65
N ALA A 572 8.43 -9.94 -22.02
CA ALA A 572 8.22 -10.58 -20.73
C ALA A 572 7.17 -11.68 -20.89
N ILE A 573 7.57 -12.94 -20.70
CA ILE A 573 6.71 -14.11 -20.85
C ILE A 573 6.40 -14.67 -19.47
N LEU A 574 5.12 -14.63 -19.11
CA LEU A 574 4.58 -15.14 -17.84
C LEU A 574 4.03 -16.53 -18.11
N VAL A 575 4.68 -17.58 -17.62
CA VAL A 575 4.20 -18.96 -17.72
C VAL A 575 3.44 -19.28 -16.44
N ALA A 576 2.12 -19.48 -16.53
CA ALA A 576 1.29 -19.71 -15.35
C ALA A 576 -0.04 -20.39 -15.70
N ASP A 577 -0.52 -21.26 -14.80
CA ASP A 577 -1.86 -21.87 -14.85
C ASP A 577 -2.66 -21.56 -13.55
N PRO A 578 -3.02 -20.28 -13.32
CA PRO A 578 -3.73 -19.88 -12.11
C PRO A 578 -5.08 -20.58 -11.98
N LYS A 579 -5.28 -21.26 -10.85
CA LYS A 579 -6.54 -21.94 -10.51
C LYS A 579 -7.59 -21.00 -9.93
N THR A 580 -7.16 -19.90 -9.32
CA THR A 580 -8.03 -18.91 -8.66
C THR A 580 -8.35 -17.73 -9.58
N ASP A 581 -9.49 -17.08 -9.37
CA ASP A 581 -9.86 -15.90 -10.15
C ASP A 581 -8.95 -14.70 -9.86
N SER A 582 -8.50 -14.55 -8.60
CA SER A 582 -7.46 -13.57 -8.23
C SER A 582 -6.16 -13.78 -9.01
N GLY A 583 -5.71 -15.04 -9.18
CA GLY A 583 -4.52 -15.34 -9.97
C GLY A 583 -4.68 -14.98 -11.45
N LYS A 584 -5.85 -15.26 -12.05
CA LYS A 584 -6.15 -14.86 -13.45
C LYS A 584 -6.20 -13.35 -13.61
N GLU A 585 -6.82 -12.65 -12.66
CA GLU A 585 -6.91 -11.19 -12.65
C GLU A 585 -5.52 -10.56 -12.58
N ARG A 586 -4.65 -11.10 -11.73
CA ARG A 586 -3.24 -10.69 -11.61
C ARG A 586 -2.49 -10.79 -12.95
N MET A 587 -2.56 -11.95 -13.61
CA MET A 587 -1.91 -12.15 -14.92
C MET A 587 -2.49 -11.21 -15.98
N THR A 588 -3.80 -10.99 -15.93
CA THR A 588 -4.50 -10.08 -16.85
C THR A 588 -4.03 -8.64 -16.67
N ILE A 589 -3.92 -8.15 -15.45
CA ILE A 589 -3.44 -6.78 -15.16
C ILE A 589 -1.99 -6.61 -15.60
N MET A 590 -1.12 -7.59 -15.32
CA MET A 590 0.30 -7.55 -15.69
C MET A 590 0.52 -7.47 -17.21
N THR A 591 -0.40 -8.01 -18.02
CA THR A 591 -0.36 -7.92 -19.49
C THR A 591 -0.99 -6.66 -20.08
N LYS A 592 -1.87 -5.98 -19.33
CA LYS A 592 -2.61 -4.79 -19.81
C LYS A 592 -1.86 -3.48 -19.63
N THR A 593 -1.03 -3.35 -18.59
CA THR A 593 -0.33 -2.11 -18.29
C THR A 593 1.17 -2.32 -18.07
N SER A 594 1.95 -1.38 -18.58
CA SER A 594 3.38 -1.26 -18.29
C SER A 594 3.67 -0.33 -17.12
N ASP A 595 2.68 0.43 -16.65
CA ASP A 595 2.85 1.43 -15.59
C ASP A 595 2.97 0.76 -14.22
N GLY A 596 4.16 0.88 -13.63
CA GLY A 596 4.43 0.32 -12.32
C GLY A 596 3.57 0.88 -11.18
N PHE A 597 3.13 2.13 -11.24
CA PHE A 597 2.28 2.74 -10.21
C PHE A 597 0.88 2.12 -10.24
N VAL A 598 0.32 1.95 -11.44
CA VAL A 598 -0.99 1.29 -11.62
C VAL A 598 -0.92 -0.17 -11.15
N LEU A 599 0.19 -0.86 -11.42
CA LEU A 599 0.38 -2.24 -10.94
C LEU A 599 0.47 -2.31 -9.41
N ALA A 600 1.19 -1.39 -8.78
CA ALA A 600 1.31 -1.35 -7.34
C ALA A 600 -0.03 -1.04 -6.64
N GLU A 601 -0.82 -0.13 -7.19
CA GLU A 601 -2.18 0.14 -6.70
C GLU A 601 -3.11 -1.07 -6.85
N ALA A 602 -3.02 -1.79 -7.97
CA ALA A 602 -3.76 -3.02 -8.17
C ALA A 602 -3.32 -4.12 -7.19
N ASP A 603 -2.03 -4.26 -6.92
CA ASP A 603 -1.47 -5.22 -5.93
C ASP A 603 -2.02 -4.92 -4.54
N LEU A 604 -2.03 -3.64 -4.15
CA LEU A 604 -2.57 -3.17 -2.87
C LEU A 604 -4.07 -3.46 -2.75
N LYS A 605 -4.86 -3.20 -3.80
CA LYS A 605 -6.30 -3.52 -3.85
C LYS A 605 -6.56 -5.02 -3.74
N MET A 606 -5.78 -5.84 -4.43
CA MET A 606 -5.95 -7.30 -4.43
C MET A 606 -5.60 -7.95 -3.09
N ARG A 607 -4.61 -7.42 -2.37
CA ARG A 607 -4.17 -7.94 -1.07
C ARG A 607 -5.05 -7.46 0.09
N GLY A 608 -5.74 -6.34 -0.08
CA GLY A 608 -6.46 -5.66 1.00
C GLY A 608 -5.51 -4.99 1.99
N SER A 609 -6.05 -4.07 2.79
CA SER A 609 -5.31 -3.26 3.77
C SER A 609 -4.73 -4.06 4.95
N GLY A 610 -5.23 -5.28 5.20
CA GLY A 610 -4.92 -6.07 6.43
C GLY A 610 -3.73 -7.02 6.38
N ASP A 611 -3.29 -7.49 5.20
CA ASP A 611 -2.30 -8.60 5.09
C ASP A 611 -0.90 -8.19 4.60
N ILE A 612 -0.70 -6.92 4.20
CA ILE A 612 0.57 -6.48 3.57
C ILE A 612 1.72 -6.41 4.57
N LEU A 613 1.41 -6.36 5.87
CA LEU A 613 2.41 -6.20 6.91
C LEU A 613 2.11 -7.20 8.02
N GLY A 614 2.63 -8.41 7.84
CA GLY A 614 2.57 -9.45 8.86
C GLY A 614 2.94 -8.89 10.24
N THR A 615 2.11 -9.22 11.23
CA THR A 615 2.25 -8.87 12.65
C THR A 615 2.36 -7.38 12.98
N ARG A 616 1.23 -6.72 13.30
CA ARG A 616 1.05 -5.61 14.29
C ARG A 616 2.13 -4.51 14.43
N GLN A 617 3.07 -4.34 13.49
CA GLN A 617 4.28 -3.53 13.65
C GLN A 617 4.59 -2.66 12.43
N SER A 618 3.59 -2.04 11.82
CA SER A 618 3.82 -1.35 10.57
C SER A 618 2.90 -0.17 10.33
N GLY A 619 3.27 0.97 10.91
CA GLY A 619 3.22 2.34 10.38
C GLY A 619 1.97 2.92 9.70
N LEU A 620 0.95 2.13 9.36
CA LEU A 620 -0.31 2.57 8.80
C LEU A 620 -1.32 2.69 9.95
N PRO A 621 -1.96 3.86 10.11
CA PRO A 621 -3.04 3.99 11.07
C PRO A 621 -4.21 3.10 10.67
N GLU A 622 -4.79 2.39 11.64
CA GLU A 622 -6.10 1.77 11.46
C GLU A 622 -7.17 2.87 11.52
N PHE A 623 -7.83 3.07 10.39
CA PHE A 623 -8.98 3.97 10.29
C PHE A 623 -10.27 3.23 10.67
N LYS A 624 -11.17 3.93 11.35
CA LYS A 624 -12.47 3.41 11.80
C LYS A 624 -13.40 3.08 10.64
N THR A 625 -13.35 3.91 9.58
CA THR A 625 -14.28 3.80 8.45
C THR A 625 -13.63 3.93 7.08
N ALA A 626 -12.57 4.73 6.97
CA ALA A 626 -11.87 4.92 5.71
C ALA A 626 -10.98 3.72 5.38
N ASP A 627 -10.95 3.33 4.11
CA ASP A 627 -9.91 2.46 3.58
C ASP A 627 -9.00 3.30 2.69
N ILE A 628 -7.72 3.39 3.05
CA ILE A 628 -6.73 4.25 2.36
C ILE A 628 -6.66 3.91 0.86
N VAL A 629 -6.86 2.65 0.50
CA VAL A 629 -6.75 2.13 -0.85
C VAL A 629 -7.99 2.45 -1.67
N GLU A 630 -9.17 2.18 -1.12
CA GLU A 630 -10.43 2.43 -1.80
C GLU A 630 -10.75 3.94 -1.86
N ASP A 631 -10.42 4.67 -0.79
CA ASP A 631 -10.74 6.08 -0.61
C ASP A 631 -9.58 7.02 -0.96
N TYR A 632 -8.61 6.55 -1.77
CA TYR A 632 -7.48 7.37 -2.21
C TYR A 632 -7.87 8.76 -2.75
N PRO A 633 -8.92 8.92 -3.58
CA PRO A 633 -9.32 10.25 -4.04
C PRO A 633 -9.71 11.21 -2.90
N ILE A 634 -10.30 10.69 -1.83
CA ILE A 634 -10.64 11.46 -0.62
C ILE A 634 -9.36 11.83 0.13
N LEU A 635 -8.43 10.87 0.27
CA LEU A 635 -7.12 11.09 0.91
C LEU A 635 -6.29 12.16 0.19
N GLU A 636 -6.21 12.09 -1.12
CA GLU A 636 -5.43 13.04 -1.93
C GLU A 636 -5.99 14.47 -1.81
N GLU A 637 -7.31 14.61 -1.86
CA GLU A 637 -7.95 15.90 -1.68
C GLU A 637 -7.80 16.43 -0.25
N ALA A 638 -7.95 15.56 0.76
CA ALA A 638 -7.69 15.88 2.15
C ALA A 638 -6.26 16.40 2.37
N ARG A 639 -5.26 15.75 1.75
CA ARG A 639 -3.86 16.17 1.76
C ARG A 639 -3.68 17.55 1.13
N ARG A 640 -4.30 17.79 -0.03
CA ARG A 640 -4.22 19.07 -0.74
C ARG A 640 -4.76 20.21 0.11
N VAL A 641 -5.92 20.01 0.74
CA VAL A 641 -6.51 21.01 1.64
C VAL A 641 -5.63 21.22 2.87
N ALA A 642 -5.15 20.15 3.49
CA ALA A 642 -4.30 20.25 4.66
C ALA A 642 -2.99 21.01 4.36
N SER A 643 -2.34 20.68 3.24
CA SER A 643 -1.13 21.37 2.77
C SER A 643 -1.37 22.84 2.46
N TYR A 644 -2.54 23.18 1.90
CA TYR A 644 -2.92 24.57 1.66
C TYR A 644 -3.09 25.34 2.97
N ILE A 645 -3.79 24.77 3.95
CA ILE A 645 -4.00 25.41 5.25
C ILE A 645 -2.66 25.67 5.95
N VAL A 646 -1.79 24.65 6.06
CA VAL A 646 -0.49 24.83 6.76
C VAL A 646 0.54 25.65 5.98
N SER A 647 0.27 25.98 4.70
CA SER A 647 1.16 26.82 3.91
C SER A 647 1.18 28.27 4.38
N ASP A 648 0.11 28.72 5.05
CA ASP A 648 0.07 29.96 5.81
C ASP A 648 0.67 29.71 7.20
N PRO A 649 1.80 30.34 7.58
CA PRO A 649 2.42 30.16 8.89
C PRO A 649 1.51 30.50 10.07
N ASP A 650 0.52 31.36 9.88
CA ASP A 650 -0.38 31.88 10.91
C ASP A 650 -1.79 31.25 10.86
N TRP A 651 -1.97 30.17 10.08
CA TRP A 651 -3.25 29.49 9.90
C TRP A 651 -3.97 29.12 11.21
N ALA A 652 -3.20 28.81 12.26
CA ALA A 652 -3.74 28.43 13.57
C ALA A 652 -4.36 29.62 14.33
N GLN A 653 -4.03 30.86 13.96
CA GLN A 653 -4.61 32.09 14.51
C GLN A 653 -5.85 32.53 13.73
N ASP A 654 -6.01 32.06 12.49
CA ASP A 654 -7.18 32.39 11.67
C ASP A 654 -8.47 31.84 12.28
N SER A 655 -9.45 32.72 12.45
CA SER A 655 -10.81 32.39 12.91
C SER A 655 -11.50 31.33 12.05
N GLU A 656 -11.17 31.24 10.76
CA GLU A 656 -11.72 30.24 9.83
C GLU A 656 -11.31 28.80 10.23
N TRP A 657 -10.08 28.62 10.71
CA TRP A 657 -9.49 27.31 10.99
C TRP A 657 -9.51 26.91 12.46
N GLN A 658 -10.01 27.76 13.37
CA GLN A 658 -10.08 27.48 14.81
C GLN A 658 -10.74 26.14 15.16
N ARG A 659 -11.75 25.71 14.40
CA ARG A 659 -12.38 24.40 14.62
C ARG A 659 -11.41 23.23 14.44
N ILE A 660 -10.47 23.35 13.50
CA ILE A 660 -9.43 22.34 13.26
C ILE A 660 -8.47 22.32 14.45
N VAL A 661 -8.00 23.49 14.91
CA VAL A 661 -7.07 23.60 16.05
C VAL A 661 -7.66 22.93 17.31
N ASN A 662 -8.93 23.18 17.60
CA ASN A 662 -9.61 22.61 18.77
C ASN A 662 -9.74 21.08 18.75
N HIS A 663 -9.66 20.46 17.57
CA HIS A 663 -9.82 19.02 17.38
C HIS A 663 -8.54 18.31 16.91
N LEU A 664 -7.49 19.07 16.61
CA LEU A 664 -6.12 18.59 16.47
C LEU A 664 -5.58 18.33 17.88
N GLU A 665 -5.84 17.13 18.42
CA GLU A 665 -5.05 16.67 19.57
C GLU A 665 -3.60 16.52 19.08
N LEU A 666 -2.74 17.44 19.50
CA LEU A 666 -1.30 17.39 19.31
C LEU A 666 -0.71 16.43 20.35
N THR A 667 -0.96 15.13 20.21
CA THR A 667 -0.21 14.13 20.95
C THR A 667 1.17 13.98 20.30
N GLU A 668 2.23 14.13 21.09
CA GLU A 668 3.60 13.83 20.69
C GLU A 668 3.73 12.33 20.45
N GLY A 669 3.63 11.90 19.19
CA GLY A 669 3.90 10.53 18.77
C GLY A 669 2.70 9.80 18.15
N PHE A 670 2.97 9.12 17.03
CA PHE A 670 2.15 8.00 16.56
C PHE A 670 2.74 6.73 17.19
N ASP A 671 2.46 6.50 18.47
CA ASP A 671 2.75 5.23 19.13
C ASP A 671 1.50 4.36 19.23
#